data_AF-A0A814H2N6-F1
#
_entry.id   AF-A0A814H2N6-F1
#
_cell.length_a   1.000
_cell.length_b   1.000
_cell.length_c   1.000
_cell.angle_alpha   90.00
_cell.angle_beta   90.00
_cell.angle_gamma   90.00
#
_symmetry.space_group_name_H-M   'P 1'
#
loop_
_entity.id
_entity.type
_entity.pdbx_description
1 polymer ?
#
loop_
_entity_poly.entity_id
_entity_poly.type
_entity_poly.pdbx_seq_one_letter_code
_entity_poly.pdbx_strand_id
1 'polypeptide(L)'
;MKLLILIFFLCYTIYVEANDSERYLIGDWSGHNSKINCFARLLNGNIINQPSLVMSIAVLLNGDIVSGYFDSSIQIFNPNDGKILRKLLGHTQSVQTVIVLPQNGYIVSGSNDTTIKIWNPNNGELIRTLKGHTSSVLSIIVLSDGYIASGSADTTILIWNPNDGTISKSFNEHSSHVVKLLELSNGNIASASNDRTIIIWEPKNGTFVRRLIGHIDKVCSVLELSDGYILSGSADNTIRLWHPDNGDEIKRYSIDGCRSPLFKGFRDSILGASINNRISVWNLRIGYQYIRRLFAHEDTVSSLSILPNDNIVSGSADFTIKIWNSTIGTLLRTINGHQSFVRAVKVLTNGYFVSGSGDTTIKMWNPNDGSLIRFFNGHTNWVSSFVELSNKNLVSGSGDRTIKIWNILDGTLIRTLSGHTDFVCSLGILSNDYIVSDSGDAAIKVWNPNDGTLIKTFSEHTNWVSALLVLSNNNIVSGSYDNTIKLWNINSDLSLRTYQGHKGFVSSLAILSNGNLVSGSGDRTIKIWNLETGLVIKSLEGHTNFVRTLAILSNDNIVSGSGDKTIRIQSVDGESLLKTFTNKYNIVSFASFWSKNIVGLSLDGTIIILDPNDGSLLNRYSLTNSLLKSCDIYNQKLIGGSADGTIAIWNVLNGTFIKSFKAHDGPILTLVSLWNDLIACSSTDGIIQIWNSQDGSLVKTLIGHTDLVKSLILLRNGNLISASMDKSIKHWNAKGWYLSQDFKGHEDYIETVELSFDGYNIISGSVDGSIIVWNPATGLTITLRGHTKGISSLIAIPNNLFASGSYDNSINIWNINGSLIKTLYGHTDYISDLTLLSNGNILSTSNDNTIKIWVV
;
A
#
# COMPACT_ATOMS: atom_id res chain seq x y z
N MET A 1 -21.17 -4.23 -4.17
CA MET A 1 -21.03 -5.21 -5.26
C MET A 1 -19.91 -4.75 -6.19
N LYS A 2 -18.65 -4.91 -5.78
CA LYS A 2 -17.45 -4.68 -6.61
C LYS A 2 -16.41 -5.68 -6.16
N LEU A 3 -16.00 -6.53 -7.09
CA LEU A 3 -15.31 -7.79 -6.87
C LEU A 3 -13.94 -7.67 -7.54
N LEU A 4 -12.86 -7.50 -6.76
CA LEU A 4 -11.51 -7.39 -7.31
C LEU A 4 -10.92 -8.80 -7.49
N ILE A 5 -10.87 -9.28 -8.74
CA ILE A 5 -10.26 -10.56 -9.12
C ILE A 5 -8.88 -10.26 -9.76
N LEU A 6 -7.81 -10.83 -9.18
CA LEU A 6 -6.44 -10.81 -9.69
C LEU A 6 -6.22 -12.05 -10.58
N ILE A 7 -5.76 -11.89 -11.84
CA ILE A 7 -5.58 -12.96 -12.83
C ILE A 7 -4.14 -13.00 -13.36
N PHE A 8 -3.55 -14.21 -13.45
CA PHE A 8 -2.22 -14.54 -14.01
C PHE A 8 -2.34 -15.66 -15.07
N PHE A 9 -1.64 -15.56 -16.22
CA PHE A 9 -0.72 -16.57 -16.85
C PHE A 9 -0.45 -16.37 -18.37
N LEU A 10 0.56 -17.11 -18.86
CA LEU A 10 1.26 -17.09 -20.16
C LEU A 10 0.38 -17.13 -21.42
N CYS A 11 0.55 -16.15 -22.31
CA CYS A 11 0.29 -16.24 -23.76
C CYS A 11 1.29 -15.34 -24.50
N TYR A 12 1.81 -15.80 -25.64
CA TYR A 12 2.53 -14.96 -26.59
C TYR A 12 1.49 -14.02 -27.23
N THR A 13 1.41 -12.78 -26.73
CA THR A 13 0.56 -11.70 -27.27
C THR A 13 -0.91 -11.75 -26.85
N ILE A 14 -1.30 -10.76 -26.04
CA ILE A 14 -2.68 -10.40 -25.73
C ILE A 14 -2.89 -8.97 -26.22
N TYR A 15 -3.90 -8.74 -27.07
CA TYR A 15 -4.39 -7.41 -27.46
C TYR A 15 -5.82 -7.28 -26.91
N VAL A 16 -6.07 -6.29 -26.06
CA VAL A 16 -7.43 -5.92 -25.63
C VAL A 16 -7.52 -4.40 -25.62
N GLU A 17 -8.20 -3.86 -26.61
CA GLU A 17 -8.75 -2.51 -26.59
C GLU A 17 -10.25 -2.65 -26.31
N ALA A 18 -10.70 -2.26 -25.12
CA ALA A 18 -12.13 -2.12 -24.81
C ALA A 18 -12.30 -1.11 -23.67
N ASN A 19 -13.03 -0.05 -23.98
CA ASN A 19 -13.49 0.97 -23.05
C ASN A 19 -14.31 0.36 -21.90
N ASP A 20 -14.08 0.87 -20.69
CA ASP A 20 -14.96 0.81 -19.52
C ASP A 20 -15.77 -0.49 -19.33
N SER A 21 -15.14 -1.54 -18.78
CA SER A 21 -15.67 -2.39 -17.69
C SER A 21 -14.92 -3.72 -17.55
N GLU A 22 -14.78 -4.17 -16.31
CA GLU A 22 -14.04 -5.33 -15.82
C GLU A 22 -14.48 -6.68 -16.45
N ARG A 23 -13.56 -7.45 -17.07
CA ARG A 23 -13.66 -8.92 -17.33
C ARG A 23 -12.35 -9.49 -17.94
N TYR A 24 -11.75 -10.54 -17.36
CA TYR A 24 -10.64 -11.32 -17.96
C TYR A 24 -10.66 -12.82 -17.55
N LEU A 25 -9.97 -13.70 -18.31
CA LEU A 25 -9.90 -15.17 -18.17
C LEU A 25 -8.45 -15.70 -18.04
N ILE A 26 -8.25 -16.84 -17.38
CA ILE A 26 -6.94 -17.43 -16.95
C ILE A 26 -6.55 -18.65 -17.80
N GLY A 27 -5.27 -18.91 -18.15
CA GLY A 27 -4.78 -20.24 -18.55
C GLY A 27 -3.27 -20.48 -18.35
N ASP A 28 -2.90 -21.65 -17.82
CA ASP A 28 -1.61 -21.97 -17.15
C ASP A 28 -0.67 -22.89 -17.99
N TRP A 29 0.67 -22.80 -17.80
CA TRP A 29 1.68 -23.72 -18.37
C TRP A 29 2.74 -24.09 -17.32
N SER A 30 2.95 -25.40 -17.11
CA SER A 30 4.07 -25.96 -16.34
C SER A 30 4.71 -27.10 -17.15
N GLY A 31 6.05 -27.19 -17.17
CA GLY A 31 6.78 -28.19 -17.96
C GLY A 31 7.44 -29.26 -17.09
N HIS A 32 6.99 -30.51 -17.23
CA HIS A 32 7.83 -31.71 -17.40
C HIS A 32 6.94 -32.86 -17.93
N ASN A 33 7.26 -33.37 -19.12
CA ASN A 33 6.76 -34.60 -19.76
C ASN A 33 5.41 -35.18 -19.32
N SER A 34 4.31 -34.65 -19.87
CA SER A 34 3.16 -35.40 -20.43
C SER A 34 2.03 -34.42 -20.71
N LYS A 35 1.63 -34.24 -21.98
CA LYS A 35 0.45 -33.50 -22.50
C LYS A 35 -0.26 -32.61 -21.47
N ILE A 36 0.01 -31.31 -21.47
CA ILE A 36 -0.71 -30.34 -20.64
C ILE A 36 -1.46 -29.36 -21.53
N ASN A 37 -2.78 -29.42 -21.42
CA ASN A 37 -3.79 -28.58 -22.05
C ASN A 37 -3.84 -27.21 -21.35
N CYS A 38 -3.89 -26.11 -22.11
CA CYS A 38 -4.13 -24.79 -21.53
C CYS A 38 -5.53 -24.75 -20.91
N PHE A 39 -5.59 -24.31 -19.64
CA PHE A 39 -6.81 -24.34 -18.84
C PHE A 39 -7.46 -22.97 -18.74
N ALA A 40 -8.44 -22.67 -19.57
CA ALA A 40 -9.26 -21.47 -19.40
C ALA A 40 -10.09 -21.57 -18.10
N ARG A 41 -9.76 -20.80 -17.04
CA ARG A 41 -10.58 -20.75 -15.81
C ARG A 41 -11.66 -19.67 -15.97
N LEU A 42 -12.90 -20.11 -16.01
CA LEU A 42 -14.09 -19.28 -16.12
C LEU A 42 -14.35 -18.49 -14.83
N LEU A 43 -15.14 -17.42 -14.91
CA LEU A 43 -15.60 -16.61 -13.76
C LEU A 43 -16.17 -17.44 -12.59
N ASN A 44 -16.67 -18.64 -12.87
CA ASN A 44 -17.27 -19.55 -11.89
C ASN A 44 -16.29 -20.63 -11.37
N GLY A 45 -15.00 -20.54 -11.71
CA GLY A 45 -13.97 -21.47 -11.26
C GLY A 45 -13.85 -22.77 -12.08
N ASN A 46 -14.68 -22.96 -13.10
CA ASN A 46 -14.64 -24.11 -14.00
C ASN A 46 -13.44 -24.06 -14.95
N ILE A 47 -12.80 -25.21 -15.15
CA ILE A 47 -11.60 -25.38 -15.97
C ILE A 47 -12.02 -25.95 -17.35
N ILE A 48 -11.78 -25.20 -18.44
CA ILE A 48 -11.95 -25.74 -19.80
C ILE A 48 -10.65 -26.45 -20.21
N ASN A 49 -10.73 -27.76 -20.43
CA ASN A 49 -9.64 -28.56 -20.96
C ASN A 49 -9.53 -28.31 -22.48
N GLN A 50 -8.52 -27.57 -22.94
CA GLN A 50 -8.30 -27.33 -24.37
C GLN A 50 -7.21 -28.22 -24.96
N PRO A 51 -7.44 -28.92 -26.09
CA PRO A 51 -6.59 -30.03 -26.56
C PRO A 51 -5.20 -29.63 -27.11
N SER A 52 -4.89 -28.33 -27.23
CA SER A 52 -3.67 -27.82 -27.83
C SER A 52 -3.17 -26.56 -27.10
N LEU A 53 -1.88 -26.25 -27.25
CA LEU A 53 -1.25 -25.09 -26.63
C LEU A 53 -1.85 -23.80 -27.22
N VAL A 54 -2.29 -22.90 -26.34
CA VAL A 54 -2.77 -21.56 -26.72
C VAL A 54 -1.57 -20.66 -26.91
N MET A 55 -1.47 -20.05 -28.08
CA MET A 55 -0.37 -19.15 -28.42
C MET A 55 -0.74 -17.70 -28.13
N SER A 56 -1.97 -17.28 -28.45
CA SER A 56 -2.44 -15.89 -28.30
C SER A 56 -3.94 -15.83 -28.01
N ILE A 57 -4.39 -14.77 -27.35
CA ILE A 57 -5.78 -14.54 -26.96
C ILE A 57 -6.17 -13.08 -27.22
N ALA A 58 -7.41 -12.84 -27.67
CA ALA A 58 -8.04 -11.53 -27.70
C ALA A 58 -9.51 -11.59 -27.25
N VAL A 59 -10.10 -10.44 -26.92
CA VAL A 59 -11.50 -10.30 -26.50
C VAL A 59 -12.28 -9.62 -27.61
N LEU A 60 -13.38 -10.24 -28.03
CA LEU A 60 -14.32 -9.67 -29.00
C LEU A 60 -15.16 -8.57 -28.36
N LEU A 61 -15.69 -7.66 -29.19
CA LEU A 61 -16.51 -6.53 -28.73
C LEU A 61 -17.77 -6.96 -27.94
N ASN A 62 -18.26 -8.18 -28.16
CA ASN A 62 -19.40 -8.75 -27.45
C ASN A 62 -19.01 -9.44 -26.12
N GLY A 63 -17.72 -9.43 -25.75
CA GLY A 63 -17.17 -10.05 -24.55
C GLY A 63 -16.77 -11.51 -24.70
N ASP A 64 -16.97 -12.14 -25.87
CA ASP A 64 -16.48 -13.50 -26.13
C ASP A 64 -14.96 -13.51 -26.31
N ILE A 65 -14.32 -14.66 -26.08
CA ILE A 65 -12.85 -14.80 -26.17
C ILE A 65 -12.47 -15.54 -27.44
N VAL A 66 -11.51 -14.99 -28.17
CA VAL A 66 -10.85 -15.66 -29.29
C VAL A 66 -9.44 -16.10 -28.88
N SER A 67 -9.06 -17.32 -29.27
CA SER A 67 -7.78 -17.94 -28.95
C SER A 67 -7.16 -18.58 -30.18
N GLY A 68 -5.89 -18.30 -30.45
CA GLY A 68 -5.09 -18.95 -31.50
C GLY A 68 -4.25 -20.07 -30.93
N TYR A 69 -4.18 -21.21 -31.62
CA TYR A 69 -3.57 -22.43 -31.11
C TYR A 69 -2.35 -22.88 -31.91
N PHE A 70 -1.55 -23.73 -31.26
CA PHE A 70 -0.43 -24.42 -31.90
C PHE A 70 -0.87 -25.39 -33.00
N ASP A 71 -2.09 -25.94 -32.92
CA ASP A 71 -2.66 -26.89 -33.89
C ASP A 71 -3.25 -26.24 -35.17
N SER A 72 -2.87 -24.98 -35.45
CA SER A 72 -3.39 -24.13 -36.54
C SER A 72 -4.85 -23.68 -36.43
N SER A 73 -5.56 -24.07 -35.37
CA SER A 73 -6.93 -23.64 -35.16
C SER A 73 -7.04 -22.29 -34.43
N ILE A 74 -8.17 -21.62 -34.63
CA ILE A 74 -8.61 -20.49 -33.82
C ILE A 74 -9.95 -20.88 -33.21
N GLN A 75 -10.16 -20.63 -31.92
CA GLN A 75 -11.43 -20.94 -31.26
C GLN A 75 -12.01 -19.70 -30.59
N ILE A 76 -13.31 -19.52 -30.77
CA ILE A 76 -14.12 -18.51 -30.07
C ILE A 76 -14.94 -19.25 -29.02
N PHE A 77 -14.88 -18.82 -27.77
CA PHE A 77 -15.64 -19.43 -26.68
C PHE A 77 -16.21 -18.37 -25.75
N ASN A 78 -17.33 -18.72 -25.11
CA ASN A 78 -17.99 -17.83 -24.17
C ASN A 78 -17.28 -17.90 -22.79
N PRO A 79 -16.93 -16.75 -22.18
CA PRO A 79 -16.19 -16.68 -20.92
C PRO A 79 -16.99 -17.05 -19.67
N ASN A 80 -18.31 -17.22 -19.75
CA ASN A 80 -19.15 -17.52 -18.59
C ASN A 80 -19.37 -19.03 -18.40
N ASP A 81 -19.57 -19.77 -19.49
CA ASP A 81 -19.85 -21.21 -19.47
C ASP A 81 -18.74 -22.07 -20.10
N GLY A 82 -17.79 -21.44 -20.80
CA GLY A 82 -16.69 -22.12 -21.49
C GLY A 82 -17.07 -22.89 -22.72
N LYS A 83 -18.27 -22.65 -23.23
CA LYS A 83 -18.74 -23.30 -24.44
C LYS A 83 -17.98 -22.73 -25.64
N ILE A 84 -17.36 -23.61 -26.42
CA ILE A 84 -16.81 -23.26 -27.72
C ILE A 84 -17.98 -22.86 -28.63
N LEU A 85 -18.00 -21.60 -29.02
CA LEU A 85 -19.00 -21.04 -29.91
C LEU A 85 -18.66 -21.37 -31.36
N ARG A 86 -17.37 -21.24 -31.74
CA ARG A 86 -16.90 -21.49 -33.11
C ARG A 86 -15.44 -21.95 -33.13
N LYS A 87 -15.10 -22.74 -34.15
CA LYS A 87 -13.71 -23.10 -34.51
C LYS A 87 -13.45 -22.61 -35.93
N LEU A 88 -12.49 -21.70 -36.10
CA LEU A 88 -12.07 -21.18 -37.39
C LEU A 88 -10.87 -22.02 -37.88
N LEU A 89 -11.01 -22.61 -39.06
CA LEU A 89 -10.02 -23.46 -39.69
C LEU A 89 -9.61 -22.85 -41.02
N GLY A 90 -8.30 -22.74 -41.25
CA GLY A 90 -7.77 -22.25 -42.53
C GLY A 90 -6.32 -21.82 -42.52
N HIS A 91 -5.69 -21.67 -41.34
CA HIS A 91 -4.24 -21.68 -41.22
C HIS A 91 -3.69 -23.11 -41.32
N THR A 92 -2.52 -23.27 -41.93
CA THR A 92 -1.88 -24.58 -42.12
C THR A 92 -0.79 -24.87 -41.07
N GLN A 93 -0.41 -23.87 -40.27
CA GLN A 93 0.54 -23.99 -39.17
C GLN A 93 0.07 -23.18 -37.95
N SER A 94 0.80 -23.33 -36.83
CA SER A 94 0.53 -22.66 -35.55
C SER A 94 0.21 -21.17 -35.71
N VAL A 95 -0.90 -20.75 -35.10
CA VAL A 95 -1.32 -19.34 -35.06
C VAL A 95 -0.57 -18.67 -33.92
N GLN A 96 0.31 -17.72 -34.21
CA GLN A 96 1.17 -17.07 -33.21
C GLN A 96 0.50 -15.89 -32.52
N THR A 97 -0.40 -15.19 -33.21
CA THR A 97 -1.01 -13.95 -32.70
C THR A 97 -2.43 -13.80 -33.22
N VAL A 98 -3.33 -13.33 -32.37
CA VAL A 98 -4.72 -12.96 -32.72
C VAL A 98 -5.06 -11.61 -32.13
N ILE A 99 -5.70 -10.74 -32.90
CA ILE A 99 -6.19 -9.43 -32.47
C ILE A 99 -7.59 -9.18 -33.03
N VAL A 100 -8.29 -8.17 -32.50
CA VAL A 100 -9.62 -7.76 -32.95
C VAL A 100 -9.54 -6.36 -33.52
N LEU A 101 -10.10 -6.17 -34.73
CA LEU A 101 -10.21 -4.86 -35.37
C LEU A 101 -11.28 -4.01 -34.65
N PRO A 102 -10.94 -2.84 -34.10
CA PRO A 102 -11.90 -1.98 -33.41
C PRO A 102 -13.07 -1.54 -34.29
N GLN A 103 -12.83 -1.33 -35.59
CA GLN A 103 -13.80 -0.76 -36.53
C GLN A 103 -14.98 -1.67 -36.87
N ASN A 104 -14.77 -3.00 -36.89
CA ASN A 104 -15.76 -3.97 -37.37
C ASN A 104 -15.82 -5.25 -36.53
N GLY A 105 -14.99 -5.36 -35.49
CA GLY A 105 -14.90 -6.54 -34.63
C GLY A 105 -14.29 -7.77 -35.31
N TYR A 106 -13.72 -7.65 -36.51
CA TYR A 106 -13.12 -8.79 -37.20
C TYR A 106 -11.86 -9.29 -36.49
N ILE A 107 -11.66 -10.60 -36.54
CA ILE A 107 -10.48 -11.24 -35.96
C ILE A 107 -9.37 -11.20 -37.01
N VAL A 108 -8.18 -10.79 -36.62
CA VAL A 108 -6.97 -10.86 -37.45
C VAL A 108 -6.01 -11.84 -36.81
N SER A 109 -5.53 -12.82 -37.57
CA SER A 109 -4.63 -13.86 -37.09
C SER A 109 -3.34 -13.93 -37.91
N GLY A 110 -2.20 -14.06 -37.25
CA GLY A 110 -0.89 -14.29 -37.86
C GLY A 110 -0.39 -15.69 -37.52
N SER A 111 0.21 -16.37 -38.50
CA SER A 111 0.63 -17.77 -38.37
C SER A 111 2.05 -18.02 -38.87
N ASN A 112 2.59 -19.15 -38.43
CA ASN A 112 3.82 -19.72 -38.98
C ASN A 112 3.71 -20.08 -40.47
N ASP A 113 2.49 -20.16 -41.02
CA ASP A 113 2.24 -20.40 -42.45
C ASP A 113 2.51 -19.20 -43.36
N THR A 114 3.14 -18.15 -42.83
CA THR A 114 3.52 -16.90 -43.50
C THR A 114 2.36 -16.00 -43.91
N THR A 115 1.13 -16.33 -43.51
CA THR A 115 -0.06 -15.56 -43.86
C THR A 115 -0.68 -14.86 -42.67
N ILE A 116 -1.40 -13.77 -42.98
CA ILE A 116 -2.31 -13.12 -42.04
C ILE A 116 -3.73 -13.34 -42.57
N LYS A 117 -4.68 -13.68 -41.70
CA LYS A 117 -6.07 -13.94 -42.09
C LYS A 117 -7.03 -13.06 -41.31
N ILE A 118 -8.05 -12.55 -41.99
CA ILE A 118 -9.12 -11.74 -41.41
C ILE A 118 -10.40 -12.56 -41.43
N TRP A 119 -11.06 -12.68 -40.27
CA TRP A 119 -12.22 -13.53 -40.06
C TRP A 119 -13.39 -12.72 -39.52
N ASN A 120 -14.59 -13.07 -39.99
CA ASN A 120 -15.81 -12.58 -39.39
C ASN A 120 -16.16 -13.45 -38.16
N PRO A 121 -16.18 -12.89 -36.93
CA PRO A 121 -16.47 -13.67 -35.72
C PRO A 121 -17.92 -14.18 -35.66
N ASN A 122 -18.86 -13.55 -36.38
CA ASN A 122 -20.29 -13.84 -36.29
C ASN A 122 -20.69 -15.07 -37.11
N ASN A 123 -20.07 -15.29 -38.26
CA ASN A 123 -20.36 -16.47 -39.11
C ASN A 123 -19.15 -17.42 -39.25
N GLY A 124 -17.96 -17.00 -38.81
CA GLY A 124 -16.72 -17.77 -38.90
C GLY A 124 -16.08 -17.75 -40.29
N GLU A 125 -16.55 -16.90 -41.19
CA GLU A 125 -16.08 -16.82 -42.58
C GLU A 125 -14.70 -16.18 -42.66
N LEU A 126 -13.83 -16.77 -43.47
CA LEU A 126 -12.55 -16.17 -43.85
C LEU A 126 -12.80 -15.06 -44.87
N ILE A 127 -12.66 -13.81 -44.45
CA ILE A 127 -12.90 -12.64 -45.29
C ILE A 127 -11.73 -12.42 -46.25
N ARG A 128 -10.50 -12.53 -45.73
CA ARG A 128 -9.30 -12.20 -46.52
C ARG A 128 -8.08 -12.96 -46.02
N THR A 129 -7.19 -13.31 -46.95
CA THR A 129 -5.83 -13.78 -46.65
C THR A 129 -4.83 -12.77 -47.20
N LEU A 130 -4.03 -12.17 -46.32
CA LEU A 130 -2.94 -11.27 -46.66
C LEU A 130 -1.65 -12.10 -46.83
N LYS A 131 -1.03 -11.99 -48.00
CA LYS A 131 0.21 -12.70 -48.36
C LYS A 131 1.27 -11.68 -48.73
N GLY A 132 2.47 -11.81 -48.14
CA GLY A 132 3.60 -10.92 -48.42
C GLY A 132 4.82 -11.21 -47.55
N HIS A 133 4.63 -11.68 -46.32
CA HIS A 133 5.73 -12.23 -45.52
C HIS A 133 6.24 -13.55 -46.11
N THR A 134 7.56 -13.75 -46.04
CA THR A 134 8.25 -14.95 -46.54
C THR A 134 8.60 -15.94 -45.41
N SER A 135 8.27 -15.60 -44.17
CA SER A 135 8.45 -16.45 -42.99
C SER A 135 7.32 -16.23 -41.97
N SER A 136 7.43 -16.86 -40.80
CA SER A 136 6.40 -16.87 -39.77
C SER A 136 6.04 -15.46 -39.27
N VAL A 137 4.75 -15.17 -39.18
CA VAL A 137 4.25 -13.90 -38.63
C VAL A 137 4.15 -14.02 -37.12
N LEU A 138 4.97 -13.25 -36.39
CA LEU A 138 5.14 -13.39 -34.94
C LEU A 138 4.33 -12.38 -34.11
N SER A 139 4.05 -11.19 -34.68
CA SER A 139 3.33 -10.12 -33.99
C SER A 139 2.46 -9.35 -34.97
N ILE A 140 1.25 -8.98 -34.54
CA ILE A 140 0.34 -8.11 -35.27
C ILE A 140 -0.25 -7.09 -34.29
N ILE A 141 -0.37 -5.83 -34.71
CA ILE A 141 -1.07 -4.76 -33.99
C ILE A 141 -2.01 -4.00 -34.94
N VAL A 142 -3.05 -3.37 -34.40
CA VAL A 142 -3.87 -2.39 -35.14
C VAL A 142 -3.30 -1.00 -34.83
N LEU A 143 -3.09 -0.21 -35.87
CA LEU A 143 -2.67 1.18 -35.72
C LEU A 143 -3.89 2.10 -35.50
N SER A 144 -3.66 3.25 -34.88
CA SER A 144 -4.68 4.28 -34.64
C SER A 144 -5.36 4.80 -35.91
N ASP A 145 -4.71 4.68 -37.07
CA ASP A 145 -5.27 5.02 -38.39
C ASP A 145 -6.08 3.88 -39.03
N GLY A 146 -6.22 2.75 -38.34
CA GLY A 146 -6.97 1.58 -38.75
C GLY A 146 -6.19 0.59 -39.63
N TYR A 147 -4.93 0.86 -39.96
CA TYR A 147 -4.07 -0.09 -40.66
C TYR A 147 -3.60 -1.21 -39.73
N ILE A 148 -3.16 -2.32 -40.32
CA ILE A 148 -2.59 -3.45 -39.57
C ILE A 148 -1.07 -3.43 -39.75
N ALA A 149 -0.30 -3.47 -38.67
CA ALA A 149 1.15 -3.66 -38.74
C ALA A 149 1.51 -5.10 -38.33
N SER A 150 2.38 -5.76 -39.10
CA SER A 150 2.83 -7.13 -38.83
C SER A 150 4.34 -7.25 -38.82
N GLY A 151 4.87 -7.96 -37.81
CA GLY A 151 6.29 -8.27 -37.66
C GLY A 151 6.53 -9.76 -37.86
N SER A 152 7.58 -10.09 -38.60
CA SER A 152 7.83 -11.45 -39.06
C SER A 152 9.26 -11.94 -38.78
N ALA A 153 9.40 -13.25 -38.77
CA ALA A 153 10.67 -13.94 -38.76
C ALA A 153 11.50 -13.69 -40.04
N ASP A 154 10.92 -13.15 -41.11
CA ASP A 154 11.65 -12.72 -42.31
C ASP A 154 12.40 -11.38 -42.16
N THR A 155 12.47 -10.87 -40.92
CA THR A 155 13.12 -9.60 -40.53
C THR A 155 12.40 -8.32 -40.99
N THR A 156 11.24 -8.45 -41.62
CA THR A 156 10.46 -7.31 -42.12
C THR A 156 9.27 -6.96 -41.21
N ILE A 157 8.85 -5.71 -41.33
CA ILE A 157 7.58 -5.22 -40.80
C ILE A 157 6.76 -4.69 -41.98
N LEU A 158 5.51 -5.15 -42.11
CA LEU A 158 4.61 -4.74 -43.20
C LEU A 158 3.38 -4.03 -42.64
N ILE A 159 2.98 -2.94 -43.29
CA ILE A 159 1.74 -2.21 -42.99
C ILE A 159 0.70 -2.56 -44.05
N TRP A 160 -0.46 -3.03 -43.62
CA TRP A 160 -1.52 -3.53 -44.48
C TRP A 160 -2.77 -2.67 -44.38
N ASN A 161 -3.38 -2.39 -45.51
CA ASN A 161 -4.75 -1.90 -45.52
C ASN A 161 -5.71 -3.08 -45.29
N PRO A 162 -6.48 -3.11 -44.19
CA PRO A 162 -7.38 -4.23 -43.90
C PRO A 162 -8.53 -4.37 -44.92
N ASN A 163 -8.89 -3.28 -45.62
CA ASN A 163 -10.06 -3.26 -46.50
C ASN A 163 -9.79 -3.98 -47.84
N ASP A 164 -8.65 -3.72 -48.47
CA ASP A 164 -8.27 -4.31 -49.75
C ASP A 164 -7.17 -5.38 -49.63
N GLY A 165 -6.44 -5.40 -48.50
CA GLY A 165 -5.33 -6.32 -48.23
C GLY A 165 -4.01 -5.98 -48.90
N THR A 166 -3.87 -4.77 -49.42
CA THR A 166 -2.63 -4.29 -50.03
C THR A 166 -1.60 -3.90 -48.97
N ILE A 167 -0.32 -4.05 -49.33
CA ILE A 167 0.80 -3.57 -48.51
C ILE A 167 0.96 -2.08 -48.77
N SER A 168 0.75 -1.26 -47.76
CA SER A 168 0.97 0.19 -47.79
C SER A 168 2.46 0.53 -47.68
N LYS A 169 3.16 -0.10 -46.73
CA LYS A 169 4.57 0.17 -46.43
C LYS A 169 5.30 -1.12 -46.01
N SER A 170 6.61 -1.12 -46.21
CA SER A 170 7.52 -2.21 -45.82
C SER A 170 8.77 -1.65 -45.16
N PHE A 171 9.17 -2.25 -44.05
CA PHE A 171 10.35 -1.89 -43.26
C PHE A 171 11.30 -3.08 -43.12
N ASN A 172 12.60 -2.88 -43.37
CA ASN A 172 13.59 -3.98 -43.46
C ASN A 172 14.95 -3.68 -42.80
N GLU A 173 14.99 -2.85 -41.75
CA GLU A 173 16.25 -2.49 -41.06
C GLU A 173 16.69 -3.46 -39.95
N HIS A 174 15.82 -4.38 -39.54
CA HIS A 174 16.17 -5.43 -38.57
C HIS A 174 17.00 -6.51 -39.24
N SER A 175 18.04 -7.00 -38.56
CA SER A 175 18.93 -8.04 -39.08
C SER A 175 18.56 -9.45 -38.60
N SER A 176 17.46 -9.58 -37.87
CA SER A 176 16.92 -10.85 -37.35
C SER A 176 15.40 -10.75 -37.13
N HIS A 177 14.80 -11.82 -36.61
CA HIS A 177 13.36 -11.95 -36.43
C HIS A 177 12.75 -10.80 -35.63
N VAL A 178 11.68 -10.20 -36.16
CA VAL A 178 10.89 -9.20 -35.44
C VAL A 178 9.88 -9.92 -34.56
N VAL A 179 10.10 -9.88 -33.25
CA VAL A 179 9.38 -10.69 -32.26
C VAL A 179 8.13 -9.97 -31.76
N LYS A 180 8.18 -8.64 -31.60
CA LYS A 180 7.07 -7.86 -31.03
C LYS A 180 6.95 -6.49 -31.67
N LEU A 181 5.70 -6.06 -31.90
CA LEU A 181 5.35 -4.69 -32.29
C LEU A 181 4.49 -4.02 -31.23
N LEU A 182 4.59 -2.68 -31.17
CA LEU A 182 3.79 -1.82 -30.32
C LEU A 182 3.59 -0.46 -31.03
N GLU A 183 2.37 0.05 -31.06
CA GLU A 183 2.12 1.47 -31.39
C GLU A 183 2.33 2.31 -30.14
N LEU A 184 3.12 3.37 -30.27
CA LEU A 184 3.39 4.35 -29.23
C LEU A 184 2.32 5.45 -29.24
N SER A 185 2.15 6.13 -28.11
CA SER A 185 1.18 7.23 -27.93
C SER A 185 1.35 8.39 -28.90
N ASN A 186 2.54 8.56 -29.47
CA ASN A 186 2.85 9.55 -30.51
C ASN A 186 2.54 9.08 -31.94
N GLY A 187 2.02 7.87 -32.13
CA GLY A 187 1.68 7.27 -33.41
C GLY A 187 2.85 6.58 -34.13
N ASN A 188 4.03 6.50 -33.50
CA ASN A 188 5.15 5.71 -34.03
C ASN A 188 5.03 4.24 -33.65
N ILE A 189 5.75 3.36 -34.35
CA ILE A 189 5.79 1.92 -34.08
C ILE A 189 7.14 1.59 -33.43
N ALA A 190 7.13 0.89 -32.29
CA ALA A 190 8.30 0.26 -31.72
C ALA A 190 8.35 -1.23 -32.07
N SER A 191 9.48 -1.71 -32.56
CA SER A 191 9.70 -3.10 -32.92
C SER A 191 10.87 -3.72 -32.14
N ALA A 192 10.61 -4.82 -31.43
CA ALA A 192 11.62 -5.61 -30.73
C ALA A 192 12.07 -6.80 -31.58
N SER A 193 13.38 -7.05 -31.62
CA SER A 193 13.97 -8.07 -32.48
C SER A 193 15.01 -8.95 -31.78
N ASN A 194 15.20 -10.15 -32.35
CA ASN A 194 16.28 -11.05 -31.98
C ASN A 194 17.67 -10.48 -32.31
N ASP A 195 17.77 -9.41 -33.09
CA ASP A 195 19.02 -8.70 -33.35
C ASP A 195 19.53 -7.86 -32.17
N ARG A 196 18.87 -7.99 -31.00
CA ARG A 196 19.19 -7.32 -29.72
C ARG A 196 18.82 -5.84 -29.69
N THR A 197 18.09 -5.35 -30.69
CA THR A 197 17.71 -3.94 -30.80
C THR A 197 16.21 -3.74 -30.75
N ILE A 198 15.83 -2.51 -30.42
CA ILE A 198 14.47 -1.99 -30.64
C ILE A 198 14.59 -0.87 -31.66
N ILE A 199 13.71 -0.85 -32.65
CA ILE A 199 13.67 0.23 -33.64
C ILE A 199 12.32 0.97 -33.53
N ILE A 200 12.37 2.29 -33.59
CA ILE A 200 11.21 3.17 -33.65
C ILE A 200 11.02 3.64 -35.09
N TRP A 201 9.80 3.55 -35.58
CA TRP A 201 9.40 3.84 -36.97
C TRP A 201 8.27 4.87 -37.00
N GLU A 202 8.30 5.75 -37.99
CA GLU A 202 7.15 6.60 -38.31
C GLU A 202 6.33 5.91 -39.43
N PRO A 203 5.13 5.39 -39.14
CA PRO A 203 4.40 4.54 -40.08
C PRO A 203 3.93 5.28 -41.34
N LYS A 204 3.64 6.58 -41.25
CA LYS A 204 3.07 7.37 -42.37
C LYS A 204 4.05 7.56 -43.52
N ASN A 205 5.23 8.07 -43.20
CA ASN A 205 6.29 8.29 -44.19
C ASN A 205 7.11 7.03 -44.43
N GLY A 206 7.09 6.12 -43.45
CA GLY A 206 7.83 4.88 -43.46
C GLY A 206 9.30 5.08 -43.13
N THR A 207 9.60 6.08 -42.32
CA THR A 207 10.97 6.49 -42.00
C THR A 207 11.45 5.77 -40.74
N PHE A 208 12.72 5.38 -40.78
CA PHE A 208 13.45 5.00 -39.58
C PHE A 208 13.61 6.24 -38.69
N VAL A 209 13.14 6.17 -37.45
CA VAL A 209 13.29 7.28 -36.50
C VAL A 209 14.55 7.06 -35.67
N ARG A 210 14.66 5.90 -35.00
CA ARG A 210 15.77 5.62 -34.09
C ARG A 210 15.95 4.13 -33.80
N ARG A 211 17.18 3.75 -33.43
CA ARG A 211 17.54 2.42 -32.91
C ARG A 211 17.98 2.54 -31.45
N LEU A 212 17.37 1.77 -30.57
CA LEU A 212 17.73 1.65 -29.16
C LEU A 212 18.69 0.47 -29.00
N ILE A 213 19.93 0.76 -28.62
CA ILE A 213 21.02 -0.20 -28.53
C ILE A 213 21.44 -0.35 -27.07
N GLY A 214 21.52 -1.59 -26.60
CA GLY A 214 22.18 -1.87 -25.33
C GLY A 214 22.02 -3.31 -24.85
N HIS A 215 20.90 -3.98 -25.17
CA HIS A 215 20.72 -5.39 -24.83
C HIS A 215 21.81 -6.26 -25.47
N ILE A 216 22.28 -7.26 -24.72
CA ILE A 216 23.37 -8.16 -25.18
C ILE A 216 22.85 -9.50 -25.73
N ASP A 217 21.55 -9.73 -25.62
CA ASP A 217 20.83 -10.88 -26.17
C ASP A 217 19.46 -10.43 -26.74
N LYS A 218 18.75 -11.33 -27.42
CA LYS A 218 17.49 -11.05 -28.13
C LYS A 218 16.47 -10.28 -27.28
N VAL A 219 15.81 -9.29 -27.87
CA VAL A 219 14.74 -8.53 -27.21
C VAL A 219 13.43 -9.27 -27.43
N CYS A 220 12.82 -9.71 -26.32
CA CYS A 220 11.64 -10.57 -26.35
C CYS A 220 10.32 -9.77 -26.22
N SER A 221 10.38 -8.56 -25.66
CA SER A 221 9.20 -7.75 -25.38
C SER A 221 9.51 -6.25 -25.32
N VAL A 222 8.50 -5.45 -25.65
CA VAL A 222 8.52 -3.99 -25.62
C VAL A 222 7.15 -3.48 -25.13
N LEU A 223 7.17 -2.40 -24.35
CA LEU A 223 5.98 -1.76 -23.77
C LEU A 223 6.22 -0.24 -23.64
N GLU A 224 5.19 0.56 -23.83
CA GLU A 224 5.20 2.00 -23.51
C GLU A 224 4.54 2.22 -22.13
N LEU A 225 5.15 3.07 -21.32
CA LEU A 225 4.63 3.51 -20.03
C LEU A 225 3.67 4.69 -20.21
N SER A 226 2.83 4.94 -19.20
CA SER A 226 1.87 6.05 -19.21
C SER A 226 2.51 7.44 -19.28
N ASP A 227 3.82 7.55 -19.03
CA ASP A 227 4.61 8.77 -19.17
C ASP A 227 5.41 8.82 -20.50
N GLY A 228 5.15 7.91 -21.44
CA GLY A 228 5.73 7.89 -22.78
C GLY A 228 7.07 7.15 -22.90
N TYR A 229 7.67 6.72 -21.79
CA TYR A 229 8.95 5.99 -21.84
C TYR A 229 8.76 4.55 -22.35
N ILE A 230 9.78 4.04 -23.03
CA ILE A 230 9.76 2.68 -23.57
C ILE A 230 10.48 1.75 -22.62
N LEU A 231 9.87 0.62 -22.30
CA LEU A 231 10.46 -0.45 -21.53
C LEU A 231 10.70 -1.67 -22.42
N SER A 232 11.86 -2.30 -22.28
CA SER A 232 12.21 -3.52 -22.99
C SER A 232 12.80 -4.59 -22.11
N GLY A 233 12.73 -5.81 -22.61
CA GLY A 233 13.07 -7.01 -21.88
C GLY A 233 13.73 -7.99 -22.81
N SER A 234 14.86 -8.51 -22.38
CA SER A 234 15.71 -9.36 -23.19
C SER A 234 16.04 -10.66 -22.48
N ALA A 235 16.43 -11.66 -23.27
CA ALA A 235 17.01 -12.90 -22.78
C ALA A 235 18.36 -12.70 -22.08
N ASP A 236 18.92 -11.49 -22.10
CA ASP A 236 20.16 -11.12 -21.41
C ASP A 236 20.00 -10.96 -19.90
N ASN A 237 18.87 -11.41 -19.34
CA ASN A 237 18.52 -11.23 -17.93
C ASN A 237 18.41 -9.75 -17.54
N THR A 238 18.02 -8.84 -18.45
CA THR A 238 17.81 -7.42 -18.11
C THR A 238 16.48 -6.85 -18.60
N ILE A 239 16.01 -5.86 -17.85
CA ILE A 239 14.93 -4.95 -18.24
C ILE A 239 15.55 -3.56 -18.37
N ARG A 240 15.22 -2.85 -19.43
CA ARG A 240 15.76 -1.50 -19.70
C ARG A 240 14.65 -0.50 -19.95
N LEU A 241 14.84 0.70 -19.42
CA LEU A 241 13.99 1.86 -19.62
C LEU A 241 14.69 2.82 -20.57
N TRP A 242 14.00 3.24 -21.61
CA TRP A 242 14.50 4.07 -22.69
C TRP A 242 13.66 5.33 -22.81
N HIS A 243 14.34 6.45 -23.04
CA HIS A 243 13.67 7.67 -23.43
C HIS A 243 13.40 7.63 -24.95
N PRO A 244 12.15 7.79 -25.40
CA PRO A 244 11.76 7.58 -26.79
C PRO A 244 12.39 8.61 -27.74
N ASP A 245 12.49 9.87 -27.32
CA ASP A 245 12.91 10.95 -28.22
C ASP A 245 14.41 10.98 -28.52
N ASN A 246 15.27 10.77 -27.52
CA ASN A 246 16.73 10.75 -27.69
C ASN A 246 17.32 9.34 -27.83
N GLY A 247 16.60 8.31 -27.36
CA GLY A 247 17.02 6.90 -27.38
C GLY A 247 17.93 6.49 -26.24
N ASP A 248 18.09 7.33 -25.23
CA ASP A 248 19.00 7.05 -24.12
C ASP A 248 18.44 5.98 -23.18
N GLU A 249 19.32 5.08 -22.73
CA GLU A 249 19.02 4.17 -21.64
C GLU A 249 18.97 4.97 -20.33
N ILE A 250 17.78 5.12 -19.76
CA ILE A 250 17.55 5.83 -18.50
C ILE A 250 17.91 4.94 -17.32
N LYS A 251 17.57 3.65 -17.42
CA LYS A 251 17.76 2.72 -16.30
C LYS A 251 17.85 1.27 -16.75
N ARG A 252 18.72 0.52 -16.07
CA ARG A 252 18.87 -0.94 -16.20
C ARG A 252 18.44 -1.65 -14.94
N TYR A 253 17.76 -2.76 -15.10
CA TYR A 253 17.43 -3.68 -14.02
C TYR A 253 17.96 -5.08 -14.38
N SER A 254 18.77 -5.67 -13.50
CA SER A 254 19.25 -7.04 -13.64
C SER A 254 18.26 -8.01 -13.01
N ILE A 255 17.89 -9.04 -13.75
CA ILE A 255 16.94 -10.08 -13.35
C ILE A 255 17.58 -11.46 -13.49
N ASP A 256 18.23 -11.95 -12.44
CA ASP A 256 18.90 -13.25 -12.49
C ASP A 256 17.95 -14.38 -12.92
N GLY A 257 18.34 -15.11 -13.97
CA GLY A 257 17.68 -16.34 -14.43
C GLY A 257 16.49 -16.17 -15.37
N CYS A 258 16.24 -15.00 -15.96
CA CYS A 258 15.11 -14.75 -16.84
C CYS A 258 15.44 -14.87 -18.34
N ARG A 259 14.96 -15.95 -19.00
CA ARG A 259 15.14 -16.15 -20.46
C ARG A 259 14.12 -15.41 -21.35
N SER A 260 13.06 -14.84 -20.79
CA SER A 260 11.97 -14.20 -21.56
C SER A 260 11.06 -13.32 -20.69
N PRO A 261 11.47 -12.09 -20.34
CA PRO A 261 10.60 -11.17 -19.62
C PRO A 261 9.42 -10.74 -20.49
N LEU A 262 8.19 -10.86 -19.96
CA LEU A 262 6.94 -10.44 -20.59
C LEU A 262 6.38 -9.28 -19.78
N PHE A 263 5.93 -8.19 -20.44
CA PHE A 263 5.43 -7.00 -19.77
C PHE A 263 3.97 -6.71 -20.08
N LYS A 264 3.26 -6.17 -19.09
CA LYS A 264 2.00 -5.42 -19.25
C LYS A 264 2.06 -4.19 -18.35
N GLY A 265 1.68 -3.04 -18.89
CA GLY A 265 1.62 -1.79 -18.15
C GLY A 265 0.31 -1.69 -17.39
N PHE A 266 0.39 -1.42 -16.09
CA PHE A 266 -0.78 -1.03 -15.30
C PHE A 266 -0.38 0.18 -14.47
N ARG A 267 -0.87 1.38 -14.81
CA ARG A 267 -0.73 2.65 -14.06
C ARG A 267 0.40 2.60 -13.01
N ASP A 268 1.66 2.57 -13.50
CA ASP A 268 2.92 2.61 -12.73
C ASP A 268 3.52 1.31 -12.14
N SER A 269 2.99 0.13 -12.47
CA SER A 269 3.59 -1.17 -12.12
C SER A 269 3.82 -2.03 -13.37
N ILE A 270 4.98 -2.70 -13.44
CA ILE A 270 5.27 -3.73 -14.44
C ILE A 270 5.12 -5.11 -13.82
N LEU A 271 4.43 -6.01 -14.52
CA LEU A 271 4.51 -7.45 -14.26
C LEU A 271 5.75 -8.02 -14.96
N GLY A 272 6.67 -8.63 -14.21
CA GLY A 272 7.81 -9.37 -14.79
C GLY A 272 7.66 -10.87 -14.52
N ALA A 273 7.47 -11.66 -15.57
CA ALA A 273 7.49 -13.13 -15.45
C ALA A 273 8.94 -13.65 -15.45
N SER A 274 9.30 -14.49 -14.48
CA SER A 274 10.57 -15.23 -14.45
C SER A 274 10.32 -16.72 -14.20
N ILE A 275 11.15 -17.55 -14.82
CA ILE A 275 11.08 -19.02 -14.77
C ILE A 275 11.63 -19.49 -13.42
N ASN A 276 10.73 -20.01 -12.57
CA ASN A 276 10.93 -20.91 -11.40
C ASN A 276 9.67 -20.91 -10.49
N ASN A 277 8.46 -20.92 -11.06
CA ASN A 277 7.18 -20.80 -10.33
C ASN A 277 7.07 -19.54 -9.44
N ARG A 278 7.76 -18.44 -9.80
CA ARG A 278 7.73 -17.18 -9.06
C ARG A 278 7.35 -16.03 -9.98
N ILE A 279 6.34 -15.27 -9.57
CA ILE A 279 5.94 -14.04 -10.23
C ILE A 279 6.43 -12.88 -9.38
N SER A 280 7.19 -11.96 -9.99
CA SER A 280 7.69 -10.76 -9.33
C SER A 280 7.00 -9.54 -9.93
N VAL A 281 6.36 -8.74 -9.09
CA VAL A 281 5.74 -7.47 -9.48
C VAL A 281 6.75 -6.36 -9.23
N TRP A 282 7.06 -5.60 -10.27
CA TRP A 282 8.04 -4.54 -10.23
C TRP A 282 7.31 -3.20 -10.23
N ASN A 283 7.54 -2.39 -9.19
CA ASN A 283 7.16 -0.99 -9.22
C ASN A 283 8.33 -0.20 -9.81
N LEU A 284 8.13 0.42 -10.98
CA LEU A 284 9.19 1.18 -11.65
C LEU A 284 9.57 2.49 -10.94
N ARG A 285 8.67 3.04 -10.12
CA ARG A 285 8.86 4.33 -9.45
C ARG A 285 9.74 4.21 -8.21
N ILE A 286 9.89 3.00 -7.67
CA ILE A 286 10.67 2.72 -6.48
C ILE A 286 11.64 1.64 -6.89
N GLY A 287 12.88 1.99 -7.23
CA GLY A 287 13.92 0.98 -7.40
C GLY A 287 13.89 0.06 -6.19
N TYR A 288 13.53 -1.22 -6.39
CA TYR A 288 13.19 -2.20 -5.36
C TYR A 288 12.05 -1.79 -4.40
N GLN A 289 10.85 -2.37 -4.59
CA GLN A 289 9.95 -2.62 -3.46
C GLN A 289 10.04 -4.08 -3.03
N TYR A 290 10.81 -4.30 -1.97
CA TYR A 290 10.53 -5.38 -1.03
C TYR A 290 9.20 -5.07 -0.34
N ILE A 291 8.21 -5.95 -0.50
CA ILE A 291 7.17 -6.12 0.53
C ILE A 291 7.95 -6.47 1.80
N ARG A 292 7.98 -5.57 2.81
CA ARG A 292 8.79 -5.76 4.03
C ARG A 292 8.49 -7.14 4.65
N ARG A 293 9.45 -8.06 4.48
CA ARG A 293 9.60 -9.27 5.29
C ARG A 293 10.46 -8.87 6.50
N LEU A 294 9.85 -8.72 7.67
CA LEU A 294 10.62 -8.71 8.90
C LEU A 294 11.05 -10.16 9.18
N PHE A 295 12.34 -10.45 9.02
CA PHE A 295 12.93 -11.69 9.55
C PHE A 295 12.98 -11.57 11.07
N ALA A 296 11.87 -11.90 11.75
CA ALA A 296 11.71 -11.69 13.19
C ALA A 296 12.58 -12.67 14.01
N HIS A 297 12.67 -13.91 13.53
CA HIS A 297 13.36 -15.02 14.19
C HIS A 297 14.12 -15.84 13.14
N GLU A 298 15.17 -16.57 13.55
CA GLU A 298 15.96 -17.40 12.62
C GLU A 298 15.19 -18.66 12.19
N ASP A 299 14.20 -19.03 13.00
CA ASP A 299 13.27 -20.13 12.78
C ASP A 299 11.80 -19.72 13.05
N THR A 300 10.90 -20.69 13.01
CA THR A 300 9.45 -20.52 13.04
C THR A 300 8.97 -19.87 14.32
N VAL A 301 8.18 -18.79 14.19
CA VAL A 301 7.46 -18.19 15.33
C VAL A 301 6.29 -19.08 15.73
N SER A 302 6.30 -19.55 16.97
CA SER A 302 5.35 -20.53 17.50
C SER A 302 4.19 -19.90 18.25
N SER A 303 4.40 -18.74 18.90
CA SER A 303 3.40 -18.11 19.76
C SER A 303 3.63 -16.60 19.90
N LEU A 304 2.54 -15.85 20.08
CA LEU A 304 2.52 -14.40 20.25
C LEU A 304 1.66 -14.01 21.46
N SER A 305 2.06 -12.95 22.16
CA SER A 305 1.27 -12.31 23.21
C SER A 305 1.50 -10.80 23.22
N ILE A 306 0.57 -10.03 23.80
CA ILE A 306 0.60 -8.56 23.82
C ILE A 306 0.75 -8.09 25.27
N LEU A 307 1.71 -7.21 25.51
CA LEU A 307 1.94 -6.57 26.80
C LEU A 307 0.95 -5.40 27.01
N PRO A 308 0.74 -4.94 28.27
CA PRO A 308 -0.19 -3.82 28.55
C PRO A 308 0.17 -2.50 27.86
N ASN A 309 1.42 -2.35 27.39
CA ASN A 309 1.91 -1.20 26.63
C ASN A 309 1.89 -1.44 25.10
N ASP A 310 1.06 -2.37 24.63
CA ASP A 310 0.94 -2.83 23.24
C ASP A 310 2.19 -3.47 22.63
N ASN A 311 3.30 -3.61 23.35
CA ASN A 311 4.47 -4.32 22.83
C ASN A 311 4.18 -5.81 22.63
N ILE A 312 4.79 -6.39 21.60
CA ILE A 312 4.54 -7.78 21.22
C ILE A 312 5.63 -8.67 21.81
N VAL A 313 5.25 -9.80 22.40
CA VAL A 313 6.16 -10.86 22.84
C VAL A 313 6.00 -12.05 21.89
N SER A 314 7.09 -12.54 21.32
CA SER A 314 7.11 -13.69 20.43
C SER A 314 8.01 -14.80 20.96
N GLY A 315 7.52 -16.04 20.92
CA GLY A 315 8.30 -17.25 21.15
C GLY A 315 8.54 -18.02 19.85
N SER A 316 9.73 -18.59 19.68
CA SER A 316 10.15 -19.23 18.42
C SER A 316 10.83 -20.58 18.60
N ALA A 317 10.87 -21.33 17.51
CA ALA A 317 11.65 -22.55 17.34
C ALA A 317 13.18 -22.29 17.32
N ASP A 318 13.63 -21.04 17.26
CA ASP A 318 15.05 -20.69 17.44
C ASP A 318 15.50 -20.66 18.92
N PHE A 319 14.65 -21.14 19.84
CA PHE A 319 14.84 -21.20 21.29
C PHE A 319 14.80 -19.84 22.01
N THR A 320 14.58 -18.75 21.27
CA THR A 320 14.58 -17.39 21.83
C THR A 320 13.16 -16.86 22.04
N ILE A 321 13.07 -15.90 22.96
CA ILE A 321 11.90 -15.04 23.12
C ILE A 321 12.32 -13.63 22.71
N LYS A 322 11.49 -12.94 21.93
CA LYS A 322 11.76 -11.56 21.52
C LYS A 322 10.62 -10.63 21.91
N ILE A 323 10.96 -9.42 22.30
CA ILE A 323 10.00 -8.35 22.61
C ILE A 323 10.15 -7.26 21.55
N TRP A 324 9.04 -6.82 20.98
CA TRP A 324 8.97 -5.88 19.87
C TRP A 324 8.15 -4.67 20.23
N ASN A 325 8.58 -3.52 19.73
CA ASN A 325 7.75 -2.34 19.73
C ASN A 325 6.69 -2.48 18.63
N SER A 326 5.41 -2.51 19.00
CA SER A 326 4.32 -2.68 18.04
C SER A 326 4.09 -1.47 17.14
N THR A 327 4.46 -0.27 17.60
CA THR A 327 4.29 0.99 16.85
C THR A 327 5.35 1.17 15.77
N ILE A 328 6.62 0.87 16.09
CA ILE A 328 7.79 1.11 15.23
C ILE A 328 8.20 -0.17 14.49
N GLY A 329 7.84 -1.35 15.01
CA GLY A 329 8.24 -2.65 14.46
C GLY A 329 9.70 -3.02 14.74
N THR A 330 10.32 -2.40 15.76
CA THR A 330 11.71 -2.64 16.15
C THR A 330 11.81 -3.70 17.25
N LEU A 331 12.91 -4.48 17.20
CA LEU A 331 13.26 -5.41 18.27
C LEU A 331 13.74 -4.62 19.49
N LEU A 332 13.05 -4.76 20.61
CA LEU A 332 13.44 -4.16 21.89
C LEU A 332 14.40 -5.06 22.65
N ARG A 333 14.13 -6.38 22.66
CA ARG A 333 14.91 -7.33 23.46
C ARG A 333 14.88 -8.73 22.88
N THR A 334 16.00 -9.43 22.99
CA THR A 334 16.09 -10.90 22.84
C THR A 334 16.39 -11.50 24.20
N ILE A 335 15.57 -12.46 24.63
CA ILE A 335 15.69 -13.18 25.90
C ILE A 335 16.08 -14.63 25.57
N ASN A 336 17.25 -15.01 26.09
CA ASN A 336 17.79 -16.37 25.98
C ASN A 336 17.64 -17.06 27.34
N GLY A 337 17.19 -18.32 27.34
CA GLY A 337 17.09 -19.08 28.59
C GLY A 337 16.32 -20.40 28.51
N HIS A 338 15.67 -20.69 27.38
CA HIS A 338 15.19 -22.03 27.04
C HIS A 338 16.24 -22.79 26.23
N GLN A 339 16.23 -24.12 26.36
CA GLN A 339 17.18 -25.02 25.67
C GLN A 339 16.55 -25.71 24.45
N SER A 340 15.28 -25.41 24.15
CA SER A 340 14.52 -26.00 23.05
C SER A 340 13.40 -25.04 22.61
N PHE A 341 12.59 -25.46 21.64
CA PHE A 341 11.56 -24.64 20.98
C PHE A 341 10.62 -23.97 21.99
N VAL A 342 10.50 -22.64 21.93
CA VAL A 342 9.55 -21.90 22.77
C VAL A 342 8.17 -21.97 22.11
N ARG A 343 7.32 -22.88 22.59
CA ARG A 343 6.04 -23.20 21.96
C ARG A 343 4.90 -22.27 22.38
N ALA A 344 4.97 -21.69 23.56
CA ALA A 344 3.90 -20.86 24.11
C ALA A 344 4.43 -19.67 24.89
N VAL A 345 3.82 -18.50 24.71
CA VAL A 345 4.05 -17.30 25.52
C VAL A 345 2.71 -16.70 25.95
N LYS A 346 2.62 -16.19 27.19
CA LYS A 346 1.42 -15.50 27.69
C LYS A 346 1.77 -14.40 28.68
N VAL A 347 1.25 -13.21 28.44
CA VAL A 347 1.28 -12.09 29.41
C VAL A 347 0.22 -12.33 30.51
N LEU A 348 0.63 -12.09 31.76
CA LEU A 348 -0.18 -12.25 32.97
C LEU A 348 -0.76 -10.89 33.41
N THR A 349 -1.80 -10.92 34.24
CA THR A 349 -2.45 -9.70 34.74
C THR A 349 -1.55 -8.82 35.62
N ASN A 350 -0.47 -9.37 36.19
CA ASN A 350 0.54 -8.62 36.94
C ASN A 350 1.58 -7.91 36.05
N GLY A 351 1.49 -8.04 34.73
CA GLY A 351 2.40 -7.43 33.77
C GLY A 351 3.65 -8.26 33.44
N TYR A 352 3.90 -9.37 34.14
CA TYR A 352 4.92 -10.35 33.75
C TYR A 352 4.42 -11.26 32.63
N PHE A 353 5.30 -12.06 32.04
CA PHE A 353 4.90 -13.07 31.07
C PHE A 353 5.53 -14.42 31.36
N VAL A 354 4.85 -15.48 30.95
CA VAL A 354 5.32 -16.87 31.05
C VAL A 354 5.64 -17.43 29.68
N SER A 355 6.62 -18.32 29.62
CA SER A 355 6.99 -19.07 28.43
C SER A 355 7.07 -20.57 28.71
N GLY A 356 6.63 -21.36 27.74
CA GLY A 356 6.65 -22.82 27.76
C GLY A 356 7.45 -23.35 26.58
N SER A 357 8.31 -24.32 26.84
CA SER A 357 9.26 -24.82 25.84
C SER A 357 9.23 -26.35 25.69
N GLY A 358 9.83 -26.80 24.59
CA GLY A 358 10.21 -28.20 24.37
C GLY A 358 11.23 -28.75 25.37
N ASP A 359 11.84 -27.91 26.20
CA ASP A 359 12.72 -28.32 27.30
C ASP A 359 11.98 -28.79 28.55
N THR A 360 10.65 -28.94 28.46
CA THR A 360 9.72 -29.36 29.52
C THR A 360 9.53 -28.35 30.66
N THR A 361 10.11 -27.15 30.55
CA THR A 361 10.07 -26.14 31.61
C THR A 361 9.10 -25.00 31.31
N ILE A 362 8.62 -24.37 32.39
CA ILE A 362 7.90 -23.09 32.33
C ILE A 362 8.75 -22.05 33.05
N LYS A 363 8.91 -20.89 32.42
CA LYS A 363 9.69 -19.76 32.97
C LYS A 363 8.83 -18.51 32.99
N MET A 364 8.92 -17.73 34.07
CA MET A 364 8.26 -16.43 34.21
C MET A 364 9.30 -15.32 34.17
N TRP A 365 9.02 -14.27 33.39
CA TRP A 365 9.99 -13.24 33.05
C TRP A 365 9.44 -11.84 33.31
N ASN A 366 10.36 -10.93 33.62
CA ASN A 366 10.07 -9.51 33.62
C ASN A 366 10.29 -8.93 32.21
N PRO A 367 9.27 -8.36 31.56
CA PRO A 367 9.42 -7.81 30.20
C PRO A 367 10.33 -6.58 30.13
N ASN A 368 10.48 -5.83 31.21
CA ASN A 368 11.24 -4.58 31.21
C ASN A 368 12.75 -4.83 31.09
N ASP A 369 13.29 -5.77 31.86
CA ASP A 369 14.72 -6.08 31.91
C ASP A 369 15.07 -7.44 31.29
N GLY A 370 14.09 -8.33 31.06
CA GLY A 370 14.28 -9.69 30.57
C GLY A 370 14.76 -10.68 31.65
N SER A 371 14.69 -10.31 32.93
CA SER A 371 15.13 -11.17 34.03
C SER A 371 14.17 -12.34 34.27
N LEU A 372 14.73 -13.49 34.64
CA LEU A 372 13.96 -14.66 35.06
C LEU A 372 13.47 -14.46 36.49
N ILE A 373 12.16 -14.42 36.69
CA ILE A 373 11.53 -14.24 38.00
C ILE A 373 11.25 -15.58 38.66
N ARG A 374 10.75 -16.56 37.90
CA ARG A 374 10.36 -17.87 38.45
C ARG A 374 10.51 -18.99 37.44
N PHE A 375 10.68 -20.18 38.01
CA PHE A 375 10.84 -21.43 37.29
C PHE A 375 9.83 -22.45 37.82
N PHE A 376 9.07 -23.12 36.94
CA PHE A 376 8.14 -24.19 37.31
C PHE A 376 8.58 -25.48 36.63
N ASN A 377 8.73 -26.53 37.44
CA ASN A 377 9.19 -27.84 37.00
C ASN A 377 8.18 -28.92 37.40
N GLY A 378 7.88 -29.83 36.47
CA GLY A 378 7.00 -30.97 36.74
C GLY A 378 6.23 -31.51 35.55
N HIS A 379 6.24 -30.84 34.40
CA HIS A 379 5.85 -31.45 33.13
C HIS A 379 6.98 -32.34 32.61
N THR A 380 6.62 -33.45 31.95
CA THR A 380 7.59 -34.43 31.41
C THR A 380 7.75 -34.34 29.89
N ASN A 381 7.05 -33.41 29.25
CA ASN A 381 7.12 -33.13 27.82
C ASN A 381 6.88 -31.63 27.56
N TRP A 382 6.87 -31.21 26.29
CA TRP A 382 6.75 -29.81 25.89
C TRP A 382 5.47 -29.14 26.41
N VAL A 383 5.57 -27.88 26.80
CA VAL A 383 4.42 -27.09 27.27
C VAL A 383 3.81 -26.31 26.11
N SER A 384 2.49 -26.40 25.91
CA SER A 384 1.79 -25.95 24.71
C SER A 384 0.93 -24.70 24.91
N SER A 385 0.41 -24.45 26.12
CA SER A 385 -0.50 -23.32 26.38
C SER A 385 -0.61 -22.97 27.86
N PHE A 386 -1.09 -21.75 28.13
CA PHE A 386 -1.24 -21.19 29.48
C PHE A 386 -2.55 -20.44 29.67
N VAL A 387 -3.13 -20.51 30.87
CA VAL A 387 -4.21 -19.63 31.34
C VAL A 387 -4.02 -19.22 32.80
N GLU A 388 -4.52 -18.05 33.18
CA GLU A 388 -4.45 -17.51 34.55
C GLU A 388 -5.86 -17.49 35.14
N LEU A 389 -6.05 -18.18 36.27
CA LEU A 389 -7.33 -18.24 36.99
C LEU A 389 -7.60 -16.93 37.74
N SER A 390 -8.86 -16.69 38.15
CA SER A 390 -9.22 -15.49 38.93
C SER A 390 -8.40 -15.35 40.23
N ASN A 391 -8.04 -16.48 40.84
CA ASN A 391 -7.19 -16.58 42.03
C ASN A 391 -5.67 -16.42 41.73
N LYS A 392 -5.31 -16.03 40.51
CA LYS A 392 -3.93 -15.81 40.02
C LYS A 392 -3.08 -17.08 39.87
N ASN A 393 -3.65 -18.26 40.08
CA ASN A 393 -2.92 -19.50 39.79
C ASN A 393 -2.73 -19.68 38.28
N LEU A 394 -1.55 -20.18 37.92
CA LEU A 394 -1.20 -20.48 36.53
C LEU A 394 -1.67 -21.89 36.20
N VAL A 395 -2.27 -22.07 35.02
CA VAL A 395 -2.61 -23.37 34.47
C VAL A 395 -1.82 -23.58 33.19
N SER A 396 -1.23 -24.76 33.02
CA SER A 396 -0.46 -25.13 31.84
C SER A 396 -0.95 -26.43 31.21
N GLY A 397 -1.02 -26.45 29.88
CA GLY A 397 -1.29 -27.63 29.07
C GLY A 397 0.00 -28.16 28.44
N SER A 398 0.15 -29.48 28.32
CA SER A 398 1.41 -30.10 27.90
C SER A 398 1.24 -31.29 26.98
N GLY A 399 2.32 -31.58 26.25
CA GLY A 399 2.55 -32.79 25.48
C GLY A 399 2.63 -34.06 26.32
N ASP A 400 2.66 -33.95 27.65
CA ASP A 400 2.59 -35.09 28.57
C ASP A 400 1.14 -35.55 28.84
N ARG A 401 0.17 -34.96 28.11
CA ARG A 401 -1.27 -35.27 28.17
C ARG A 401 -1.95 -34.79 29.45
N THR A 402 -1.25 -33.99 30.27
CA THR A 402 -1.78 -33.46 31.53
C THR A 402 -1.97 -31.95 31.47
N ILE A 403 -2.86 -31.47 32.33
CA ILE A 403 -3.00 -30.06 32.65
C ILE A 403 -2.52 -29.89 34.09
N LYS A 404 -1.68 -28.90 34.36
CA LYS A 404 -1.16 -28.65 35.72
C LYS A 404 -1.56 -27.26 36.18
N ILE A 405 -1.94 -27.17 37.46
CA ILE A 405 -2.28 -25.91 38.14
C ILE A 405 -1.16 -25.61 39.13
N TRP A 406 -0.62 -24.41 39.06
CA TRP A 406 0.54 -23.95 39.80
C TRP A 406 0.19 -22.71 40.61
N ASN A 407 0.78 -22.61 41.79
CA ASN A 407 0.80 -21.37 42.54
C ASN A 407 1.80 -20.43 41.87
N ILE A 408 1.34 -19.27 41.39
CA ILE A 408 2.20 -18.30 40.70
C ILE A 408 3.24 -17.64 41.62
N LEU A 409 2.93 -17.54 42.93
CA LEU A 409 3.73 -16.82 43.91
C LEU A 409 4.95 -17.60 44.38
N ASP A 410 4.85 -18.92 44.50
CA ASP A 410 5.96 -19.77 44.95
C ASP A 410 6.45 -20.76 43.89
N GLY A 411 5.64 -21.06 42.87
CA GLY A 411 5.98 -21.99 41.80
C GLY A 411 5.62 -23.44 42.09
N THR A 412 4.92 -23.71 43.19
CA THR A 412 4.53 -25.06 43.60
C THR A 412 3.40 -25.59 42.73
N LEU A 413 3.44 -26.91 42.46
CA LEU A 413 2.38 -27.62 41.78
C LEU A 413 1.22 -27.85 42.76
N ILE A 414 0.05 -27.27 42.47
CA ILE A 414 -1.17 -27.43 43.26
C ILE A 414 -1.89 -28.72 42.85
N ARG A 415 -2.06 -28.94 41.54
CA ARG A 415 -2.87 -30.06 41.02
C ARG A 415 -2.42 -30.50 39.63
N THR A 416 -2.57 -31.79 39.35
CA THR A 416 -2.48 -32.36 37.99
C THR A 416 -3.84 -32.91 37.59
N LEU A 417 -4.37 -32.47 36.44
CA LEU A 417 -5.58 -32.98 35.81
C LEU A 417 -5.17 -33.96 34.71
N SER A 418 -5.66 -35.18 34.79
CA SER A 418 -5.36 -36.26 33.85
C SER A 418 -6.67 -36.79 33.27
N GLY A 419 -6.71 -36.99 31.95
CA GLY A 419 -7.86 -37.59 31.28
C GLY A 419 -7.94 -37.33 29.78
N HIS A 420 -7.06 -36.50 29.21
CA HIS A 420 -6.78 -36.53 27.78
C HIS A 420 -5.90 -37.73 27.43
N THR A 421 -6.14 -38.35 26.27
CA THR A 421 -5.38 -39.52 25.79
C THR A 421 -4.24 -39.14 24.84
N ASP A 422 -4.20 -37.88 24.40
CA ASP A 422 -3.13 -37.29 23.61
C ASP A 422 -2.73 -35.91 24.17
N PHE A 423 -1.76 -35.25 23.53
CA PHE A 423 -1.23 -33.96 23.98
C PHE A 423 -2.31 -32.87 24.04
N VAL A 424 -2.27 -32.06 25.10
CA VAL A 424 -3.12 -30.87 25.23
C VAL A 424 -2.58 -29.78 24.33
N CYS A 425 -3.42 -29.14 23.50
CA CYS A 425 -2.99 -28.14 22.53
C CYS A 425 -3.10 -26.71 23.07
N SER A 426 -4.26 -26.36 23.61
CA SER A 426 -4.71 -25.04 24.02
C SER A 426 -5.56 -25.11 25.29
N LEU A 427 -5.65 -23.99 25.99
CA LEU A 427 -6.44 -23.83 27.20
C LEU A 427 -7.27 -22.55 27.14
N GLY A 428 -8.46 -22.58 27.74
CA GLY A 428 -9.36 -21.46 27.94
C GLY A 428 -9.95 -21.47 29.35
N ILE A 429 -10.52 -20.35 29.77
CA ILE A 429 -11.18 -20.20 31.08
C ILE A 429 -12.58 -19.64 30.87
N LEU A 430 -13.58 -20.29 31.45
CA LEU A 430 -14.94 -19.77 31.56
C LEU A 430 -15.04 -18.74 32.69
N SER A 431 -16.06 -17.88 32.68
CA SER A 431 -16.27 -16.87 33.74
C SER A 431 -16.43 -17.43 35.16
N ASN A 432 -16.71 -18.73 35.32
CA ASN A 432 -16.76 -19.44 36.61
C ASN A 432 -15.43 -20.15 36.96
N ASP A 433 -14.32 -19.77 36.33
CA ASP A 433 -12.98 -20.38 36.44
C ASP A 433 -12.84 -21.82 35.93
N TYR A 434 -13.89 -22.41 35.34
CA TYR A 434 -13.74 -23.75 34.77
C TYR A 434 -12.74 -23.71 33.61
N ILE A 435 -11.82 -24.67 33.63
CA ILE A 435 -10.77 -24.79 32.63
C ILE A 435 -11.36 -25.54 31.45
N VAL A 436 -11.20 -24.99 30.25
CA VAL A 436 -11.52 -25.68 29.00
C VAL A 436 -10.21 -26.05 28.34
N SER A 437 -10.08 -27.31 27.91
CA SER A 437 -8.89 -27.81 27.23
C SER A 437 -9.26 -28.51 25.93
N ASP A 438 -8.43 -28.33 24.92
CA ASP A 438 -8.48 -29.10 23.68
C ASP A 438 -7.22 -29.98 23.52
N SER A 439 -7.29 -30.99 22.66
CA SER A 439 -6.25 -32.01 22.58
C SER A 439 -6.16 -32.70 21.22
N GLY A 440 -5.02 -33.33 20.98
CA GLY A 440 -4.80 -34.27 19.88
C GLY A 440 -5.72 -35.51 19.94
N ASP A 441 -6.42 -35.76 21.04
CA ASP A 441 -7.41 -36.83 21.13
C ASP A 441 -8.77 -36.50 20.47
N ALA A 442 -8.83 -35.39 19.73
CA ALA A 442 -10.01 -34.84 19.08
C ALA A 442 -11.14 -34.40 20.03
N ALA A 443 -10.88 -34.37 21.35
CA ALA A 443 -11.86 -33.97 22.35
C ALA A 443 -11.57 -32.58 22.95
N ILE A 444 -12.65 -31.93 23.38
CA ILE A 444 -12.60 -30.73 24.23
C ILE A 444 -13.16 -31.12 25.59
N LYS A 445 -12.45 -30.80 26.67
CA LYS A 445 -12.83 -31.16 28.04
C LYS A 445 -12.99 -29.92 28.91
N VAL A 446 -13.95 -29.95 29.82
CA VAL A 446 -14.17 -28.90 30.82
C VAL A 446 -13.90 -29.46 32.20
N TRP A 447 -13.11 -28.75 32.99
CA TRP A 447 -12.63 -29.19 34.30
C TRP A 447 -12.95 -28.17 35.37
N ASN A 448 -13.30 -28.66 36.56
CA ASN A 448 -13.35 -27.82 37.75
C ASN A 448 -11.93 -27.70 38.34
N PRO A 449 -11.32 -26.49 38.40
CA PRO A 449 -9.96 -26.32 38.90
C PRO A 449 -9.82 -26.63 40.39
N ASN A 450 -10.90 -26.52 41.17
CA ASN A 450 -10.85 -26.62 42.63
C ASN A 450 -10.63 -28.07 43.10
N ASP A 451 -11.38 -29.01 42.54
CA ASP A 451 -11.31 -30.44 42.89
C ASP A 451 -10.64 -31.29 41.80
N GLY A 452 -10.50 -30.77 40.58
CA GLY A 452 -9.94 -31.46 39.43
C GLY A 452 -10.90 -32.39 38.70
N THR A 453 -12.19 -32.30 38.98
CA THR A 453 -13.21 -33.15 38.34
C THR A 453 -13.41 -32.77 36.88
N LEU A 454 -13.60 -33.79 36.03
CA LEU A 454 -14.00 -33.62 34.64
C LEU A 454 -15.51 -33.39 34.59
N ILE A 455 -15.93 -32.20 34.14
CA ILE A 455 -17.33 -31.77 34.09
C ILE A 455 -18.00 -32.17 32.78
N LYS A 456 -17.32 -31.96 31.64
CA LYS A 456 -17.89 -32.20 30.30
C LYS A 456 -16.82 -32.65 29.33
N THR A 457 -17.20 -33.49 28.36
CA THR A 457 -16.39 -33.82 27.18
C THR A 457 -17.23 -33.58 25.92
N PHE A 458 -16.65 -32.90 24.93
CA PHE A 458 -17.20 -32.73 23.58
C PHE A 458 -16.32 -33.52 22.60
N SER A 459 -16.95 -34.32 21.73
CA SER A 459 -16.24 -35.29 20.88
C SER A 459 -16.73 -35.33 19.42
N GLU A 460 -17.28 -34.23 18.88
CA GLU A 460 -17.71 -34.24 17.46
C GLU A 460 -16.58 -33.97 16.47
N HIS A 461 -15.44 -33.41 16.89
CA HIS A 461 -14.30 -33.23 15.99
C HIS A 461 -13.75 -34.60 15.60
N THR A 462 -13.39 -34.76 14.32
CA THR A 462 -12.91 -36.04 13.79
C THR A 462 -11.38 -36.13 13.76
N ASN A 463 -10.70 -35.06 14.16
CA ASN A 463 -9.24 -34.96 14.18
C ASN A 463 -8.78 -33.97 15.28
N TRP A 464 -7.47 -33.82 15.45
CA TRP A 464 -6.82 -33.00 16.48
C TRP A 464 -7.45 -31.63 16.61
N VAL A 465 -7.82 -31.24 17.82
CA VAL A 465 -8.29 -29.89 18.10
C VAL A 465 -7.08 -29.05 18.49
N SER A 466 -6.82 -27.99 17.75
CA SER A 466 -5.55 -27.27 17.77
C SER A 466 -5.66 -25.79 18.14
N ALA A 467 -6.88 -25.28 18.27
CA ALA A 467 -7.12 -23.90 18.71
C ALA A 467 -8.40 -23.83 19.52
N LEU A 468 -8.36 -23.07 20.62
CA LEU A 468 -9.50 -22.88 21.51
C LEU A 468 -9.64 -21.40 21.89
N LEU A 469 -10.89 -20.93 21.91
CA LEU A 469 -11.27 -19.58 22.33
C LEU A 469 -12.56 -19.66 23.16
N VAL A 470 -12.57 -19.01 24.33
CA VAL A 470 -13.78 -18.85 25.14
C VAL A 470 -14.34 -17.44 24.90
N LEU A 471 -15.62 -17.35 24.60
CA LEU A 471 -16.34 -16.10 24.39
C LEU A 471 -16.86 -15.53 25.71
N SER A 472 -17.18 -14.23 25.73
CA SER A 472 -17.71 -13.54 26.92
C SER A 472 -19.01 -14.13 27.46
N ASN A 473 -19.77 -14.84 26.63
CA ASN A 473 -21.00 -15.55 27.00
C ASN A 473 -20.77 -17.01 27.44
N ASN A 474 -19.54 -17.41 27.72
CA ASN A 474 -19.10 -18.79 28.04
C ASN A 474 -19.28 -19.83 26.92
N ASN A 475 -19.65 -19.42 25.71
CA ASN A 475 -19.57 -20.35 24.59
C ASN A 475 -18.10 -20.59 24.21
N ILE A 476 -17.82 -21.79 23.73
CA ILE A 476 -16.47 -22.22 23.35
C ILE A 476 -16.41 -22.28 21.84
N VAL A 477 -15.34 -21.76 21.25
CA VAL A 477 -15.04 -21.91 19.82
C VAL A 477 -13.77 -22.75 19.70
N SER A 478 -13.81 -23.79 18.87
CA SER A 478 -12.67 -24.67 18.62
C SER A 478 -12.32 -24.76 17.14
N GLY A 479 -11.04 -24.83 16.82
CA GLY A 479 -10.50 -25.07 15.48
C GLY A 479 -9.76 -26.39 15.45
N SER A 480 -9.96 -27.19 14.40
CA SER A 480 -9.42 -28.55 14.30
C SER A 480 -8.68 -28.82 12.98
N TYR A 481 -7.90 -29.91 13.01
CA TYR A 481 -7.28 -30.55 11.86
C TYR A 481 -8.29 -31.23 10.92
N ASP A 482 -9.57 -31.28 11.28
CA ASP A 482 -10.67 -31.67 10.38
C ASP A 482 -11.10 -30.54 9.41
N ASN A 483 -10.37 -29.41 9.42
CA ASN A 483 -10.62 -28.19 8.64
C ASN A 483 -11.87 -27.40 9.05
N THR A 484 -12.50 -27.75 10.17
CA THR A 484 -13.69 -27.08 10.67
C THR A 484 -13.41 -26.25 11.90
N ILE A 485 -14.26 -25.25 12.11
CA ILE A 485 -14.40 -24.56 13.39
C ILE A 485 -15.75 -24.95 13.97
N LYS A 486 -15.86 -25.20 15.28
CA LYS A 486 -17.13 -25.50 15.94
C LYS A 486 -17.38 -24.53 17.09
N LEU A 487 -18.65 -24.13 17.26
CA LEU A 487 -19.15 -23.37 18.40
C LEU A 487 -19.90 -24.31 19.34
N TRP A 488 -19.63 -24.22 20.63
CA TRP A 488 -20.18 -25.08 21.67
C TRP A 488 -20.81 -24.25 22.78
N ASN A 489 -21.82 -24.84 23.41
CA ASN A 489 -22.35 -24.37 24.68
C ASN A 489 -22.25 -25.49 25.71
N ILE A 490 -21.87 -25.16 26.94
CA ILE A 490 -21.65 -26.16 27.99
C ILE A 490 -22.90 -26.98 28.35
N ASN A 491 -24.09 -26.41 28.13
CA ASN A 491 -25.36 -27.05 28.40
C ASN A 491 -25.87 -27.92 27.24
N SER A 492 -25.19 -27.88 26.08
CA SER A 492 -25.53 -28.70 24.91
C SER A 492 -24.57 -29.88 24.78
N ASP A 493 -25.07 -31.02 24.30
CA ASP A 493 -24.24 -32.19 23.95
C ASP A 493 -23.64 -32.07 22.54
N LEU A 494 -24.30 -31.32 21.65
CA LEU A 494 -23.89 -31.12 20.27
C LEU A 494 -23.33 -29.72 20.05
N SER A 495 -22.49 -29.57 19.01
CA SER A 495 -22.04 -28.24 18.58
C SER A 495 -23.22 -27.40 18.11
N LEU A 496 -23.28 -26.15 18.56
CA LEU A 496 -24.30 -25.19 18.14
C LEU A 496 -24.17 -24.85 16.65
N ARG A 497 -22.93 -24.80 16.15
CA ARG A 497 -22.62 -24.45 14.78
C ARG A 497 -21.29 -25.04 14.36
N THR A 498 -21.21 -25.45 13.09
CA THR A 498 -19.95 -25.81 12.42
C THR A 498 -19.69 -24.79 11.31
N TYR A 499 -18.55 -24.10 11.36
CA TYR A 499 -18.09 -23.18 10.33
C TYR A 499 -17.18 -23.95 9.36
N GLN A 500 -17.58 -24.04 8.10
CA GLN A 500 -16.83 -24.70 7.04
C GLN A 500 -16.38 -23.66 6.02
N GLY A 501 -15.12 -23.75 5.58
CA GLY A 501 -14.59 -22.85 4.56
C GLY A 501 -13.06 -22.81 4.47
N HIS A 502 -12.34 -23.23 5.51
CA HIS A 502 -10.91 -23.49 5.41
C HIS A 502 -10.63 -24.78 4.63
N LYS A 503 -9.52 -24.80 3.89
CA LYS A 503 -9.07 -25.98 3.10
C LYS A 503 -7.94 -26.75 3.78
N GLY A 504 -7.54 -26.30 4.97
CA GLY A 504 -6.50 -26.90 5.79
C GLY A 504 -6.81 -26.71 7.26
N PHE A 505 -6.02 -27.37 8.12
CA PHE A 505 -6.24 -27.38 9.56
C PHE A 505 -6.31 -25.98 10.15
N VAL A 506 -7.18 -25.76 11.13
CA VAL A 506 -7.31 -24.46 11.80
C VAL A 506 -6.37 -24.41 13.00
N SER A 507 -5.36 -23.56 12.95
CA SER A 507 -4.25 -23.52 13.90
C SER A 507 -4.37 -22.44 14.97
N SER A 508 -5.21 -21.42 14.76
CA SER A 508 -5.37 -20.32 15.72
C SER A 508 -6.71 -19.62 15.55
N LEU A 509 -7.24 -19.08 16.65
CA LEU A 509 -8.52 -18.37 16.72
C LEU A 509 -8.36 -17.09 17.57
N ALA A 510 -9.07 -16.03 17.20
CA ALA A 510 -9.17 -14.79 17.96
C ALA A 510 -10.52 -14.10 17.73
N ILE A 511 -10.90 -13.12 18.56
CA ILE A 511 -12.13 -12.36 18.43
C ILE A 511 -11.82 -10.86 18.25
N LEU A 512 -12.52 -10.21 17.32
CA LEU A 512 -12.48 -8.75 17.16
C LEU A 512 -13.41 -8.07 18.19
N SER A 513 -13.21 -6.79 18.46
CA SER A 513 -14.07 -6.02 19.37
C SER A 513 -15.53 -5.97 18.93
N ASN A 514 -15.77 -6.05 17.61
CA ASN A 514 -17.11 -6.12 17.00
C ASN A 514 -17.78 -7.51 17.11
N GLY A 515 -17.13 -8.50 17.76
CA GLY A 515 -17.67 -9.84 17.97
C GLY A 515 -17.49 -10.81 16.79
N ASN A 516 -16.80 -10.41 15.72
CA ASN A 516 -16.47 -11.31 14.62
C ASN A 516 -15.29 -12.21 14.98
N LEU A 517 -15.36 -13.47 14.54
CA LEU A 517 -14.32 -14.47 14.76
C LEU A 517 -13.23 -14.34 13.70
N VAL A 518 -11.96 -14.49 14.09
CA VAL A 518 -10.81 -14.55 13.19
C VAL A 518 -10.14 -15.91 13.35
N SER A 519 -9.80 -16.57 12.25
CA SER A 519 -9.11 -17.86 12.25
C SER A 519 -7.91 -17.87 11.33
N GLY A 520 -6.83 -18.51 11.78
CA GLY A 520 -5.61 -18.76 11.01
C GLY A 520 -5.52 -20.25 10.67
N SER A 521 -5.07 -20.57 9.45
CA SER A 521 -5.10 -21.95 8.98
C SER A 521 -3.82 -22.40 8.25
N GLY A 522 -3.65 -23.72 8.21
CA GLY A 522 -2.72 -24.45 7.36
C GLY A 522 -2.92 -24.21 5.85
N ASP A 523 -4.08 -23.71 5.44
CA ASP A 523 -4.32 -23.27 4.06
C ASP A 523 -3.64 -21.93 3.69
N ARG A 524 -2.86 -21.36 4.62
CA ARG A 524 -2.10 -20.11 4.49
C ARG A 524 -2.96 -18.85 4.49
N THR A 525 -4.25 -18.97 4.84
CA THR A 525 -5.18 -17.84 4.90
C THR A 525 -5.57 -17.52 6.34
N ILE A 526 -6.03 -16.28 6.51
CA ILE A 526 -6.74 -15.83 7.70
C ILE A 526 -8.17 -15.52 7.28
N LYS A 527 -9.18 -16.02 7.99
CA LYS A 527 -10.59 -15.75 7.68
C LYS A 527 -11.25 -15.02 8.83
N ILE A 528 -12.09 -14.05 8.49
CA ILE A 528 -12.99 -13.35 9.41
C ILE A 528 -14.39 -13.90 9.17
N TRP A 529 -15.06 -14.32 10.22
CA TRP A 529 -16.37 -14.97 10.21
C TRP A 529 -17.35 -14.15 11.01
N ASN A 530 -18.58 -14.09 10.49
CA ASN A 530 -19.70 -13.64 11.30
C ASN A 530 -20.07 -14.79 12.25
N LEU A 531 -19.94 -14.55 13.55
CA LEU A 531 -20.13 -15.58 14.56
C LEU A 531 -21.56 -16.15 14.56
N GLU A 532 -22.57 -15.31 14.34
CA GLU A 532 -23.99 -15.69 14.39
C GLU A 532 -24.42 -16.53 13.18
N THR A 533 -24.04 -16.11 11.97
CA THR A 533 -24.47 -16.75 10.71
C THR A 533 -23.55 -17.89 10.30
N GLY A 534 -22.30 -17.87 10.71
CA GLY A 534 -21.27 -18.82 10.28
C GLY A 534 -20.68 -18.55 8.91
N LEU A 535 -21.03 -17.43 8.29
CA LEU A 535 -20.52 -17.06 6.96
C LEU A 535 -19.16 -16.37 7.07
N VAL A 536 -18.30 -16.65 6.09
CA VAL A 536 -17.03 -15.92 5.91
C VAL A 536 -17.35 -14.49 5.46
N ILE A 537 -16.96 -13.50 6.26
CA ILE A 537 -17.04 -12.08 5.92
C ILE A 537 -15.89 -11.71 4.98
N LYS A 538 -14.66 -12.10 5.36
CA LYS A 538 -13.44 -11.67 4.68
C LYS A 538 -12.38 -12.79 4.74
N SER A 539 -11.60 -12.93 3.68
CA SER A 539 -10.44 -13.83 3.63
C SER A 539 -9.22 -12.99 3.34
N LEU A 540 -8.25 -12.98 4.27
CA LEU A 540 -6.99 -12.28 4.15
C LEU A 540 -5.93 -13.30 3.71
N GLU A 541 -5.24 -12.98 2.62
CA GLU A 541 -4.22 -13.83 2.03
C GLU A 541 -2.84 -13.15 2.11
N GLY A 542 -1.80 -13.96 1.94
CA GLY A 542 -0.46 -13.46 1.67
C GLY A 542 0.65 -14.19 2.40
N HIS A 543 0.37 -14.97 3.44
CA HIS A 543 1.36 -15.87 4.02
C HIS A 543 1.74 -16.97 3.01
N THR A 544 3.03 -17.30 2.92
CA THR A 544 3.52 -18.34 2.00
C THR A 544 3.60 -19.72 2.66
N ASN A 545 3.33 -19.79 3.96
CA ASN A 545 3.25 -21.01 4.74
C ASN A 545 2.07 -20.94 5.73
N PHE A 546 1.81 -22.04 6.43
CA PHE A 546 0.71 -22.17 7.40
C PHE A 546 0.76 -21.05 8.44
N VAL A 547 -0.36 -20.36 8.63
CA VAL A 547 -0.53 -19.41 9.74
C VAL A 547 -0.53 -20.25 11.01
N ARG A 548 0.23 -19.85 12.03
CA ARG A 548 0.40 -20.63 13.27
C ARG A 548 -0.24 -19.98 14.48
N THR A 549 -0.32 -18.65 14.49
CA THR A 549 -0.81 -17.90 15.65
C THR A 549 -1.41 -16.57 15.21
N LEU A 550 -2.43 -16.12 15.93
CA LEU A 550 -3.12 -14.85 15.75
C LEU A 550 -3.17 -14.09 17.08
N ALA A 551 -3.15 -12.76 17.00
CA ALA A 551 -3.46 -11.85 18.10
C ALA A 551 -4.18 -10.60 17.55
N ILE A 552 -5.03 -9.98 18.37
CA ILE A 552 -5.78 -8.76 17.99
C ILE A 552 -5.27 -7.59 18.83
N LEU A 553 -4.95 -6.47 18.18
CA LEU A 553 -4.55 -5.23 18.83
C LEU A 553 -5.77 -4.46 19.36
N SER A 554 -5.55 -3.50 20.25
CA SER A 554 -6.59 -2.61 20.81
C SER A 554 -7.38 -1.81 19.76
N ASN A 555 -6.80 -1.61 18.57
CA ASN A 555 -7.41 -0.96 17.41
C ASN A 555 -8.03 -1.96 16.41
N ASP A 556 -8.31 -3.19 16.84
CA ASP A 556 -8.81 -4.31 16.04
C ASP A 556 -7.90 -4.83 14.91
N ASN A 557 -6.69 -4.30 14.74
CA ASN A 557 -5.78 -4.85 13.74
C ASN A 557 -5.38 -6.30 14.09
N ILE A 558 -5.33 -7.15 13.07
CA ILE A 558 -4.99 -8.56 13.17
C ILE A 558 -3.48 -8.73 13.03
N VAL A 559 -2.85 -9.31 14.04
CA VAL A 559 -1.46 -9.75 14.02
C VAL A 559 -1.42 -11.25 13.76
N SER A 560 -0.59 -11.69 12.83
CA SER A 560 -0.49 -13.09 12.42
C SER A 560 0.97 -13.52 12.33
N GLY A 561 1.30 -14.67 12.95
CA GLY A 561 2.60 -15.32 12.83
C GLY A 561 2.48 -16.60 12.02
N SER A 562 3.41 -16.85 11.09
CA SER A 562 3.35 -17.99 10.17
C SER A 562 4.67 -18.76 10.09
N GLY A 563 4.57 -20.02 9.66
CA GLY A 563 5.72 -20.88 9.31
C GLY A 563 6.54 -20.38 8.12
N ASP A 564 6.16 -19.26 7.49
CA ASP A 564 6.99 -18.57 6.50
C ASP A 564 8.06 -17.66 7.14
N LYS A 565 8.20 -17.74 8.47
CA LYS A 565 9.12 -16.94 9.29
C LYS A 565 8.75 -15.46 9.35
N THR A 566 7.49 -15.11 9.09
CA THR A 566 7.01 -13.71 9.12
C THR A 566 5.91 -13.48 10.14
N ILE A 567 5.84 -12.24 10.64
CA ILE A 567 4.70 -11.69 11.37
C ILE A 567 4.09 -10.59 10.50
N ARG A 568 2.75 -10.56 10.37
CA ARG A 568 2.02 -9.52 9.63
C ARG A 568 1.00 -8.83 10.52
N ILE A 569 0.94 -7.51 10.42
CA ILE A 569 -0.12 -6.69 11.01
C ILE A 569 -1.01 -6.21 9.87
N GLN A 570 -2.30 -6.50 9.96
CA GLN A 570 -3.29 -6.23 8.92
C GLN A 570 -4.49 -5.54 9.56
N SER A 571 -4.85 -4.36 9.06
CA SER A 571 -6.05 -3.68 9.55
C SER A 571 -7.31 -4.41 9.08
N VAL A 572 -8.30 -4.46 9.97
CA VAL A 572 -9.63 -4.99 9.64
C VAL A 572 -10.28 -4.14 8.55
N ASP A 573 -10.08 -2.82 8.62
CA ASP A 573 -10.68 -1.82 7.71
C ASP A 573 -9.74 -1.36 6.59
N GLY A 574 -8.42 -1.46 6.77
CA GLY A 574 -7.45 -1.16 5.71
C GLY A 574 -7.16 0.33 5.47
N GLU A 575 -7.49 1.24 6.40
CA GLU A 575 -7.33 2.69 6.19
C GLU A 575 -6.78 3.44 7.42
N SER A 576 -5.50 3.85 7.38
CA SER A 576 -5.00 4.98 8.19
C SER A 576 -4.00 5.86 7.44
N LEU A 577 -3.94 5.69 6.11
CA LEU A 577 -3.23 6.54 5.16
C LEU A 577 -4.06 6.50 3.88
N LEU A 578 -4.84 7.55 3.60
CA LEU A 578 -5.68 7.59 2.39
C LEU A 578 -4.82 7.59 1.13
N LYS A 579 -3.69 8.32 1.15
CA LYS A 579 -2.76 8.41 0.01
C LYS A 579 -1.42 9.01 0.43
N THR A 580 -0.33 8.50 -0.14
CA THR A 580 0.99 9.17 -0.12
C THR A 580 1.32 9.52 -1.56
N PHE A 581 1.62 10.80 -1.81
CA PHE A 581 2.19 11.24 -3.07
C PHE A 581 3.72 11.28 -2.91
N THR A 582 4.42 10.41 -3.64
CA THR A 582 5.88 10.54 -3.79
C THR A 582 6.16 11.64 -4.80
N ASN A 583 6.95 12.62 -4.38
CA ASN A 583 7.08 13.92 -4.99
C ASN A 583 7.84 13.83 -6.34
N LYS A 584 7.10 13.84 -7.46
CA LYS A 584 7.67 13.94 -8.83
C LYS A 584 8.15 15.36 -9.15
N TYR A 585 7.81 16.35 -8.31
CA TYR A 585 8.02 17.79 -8.56
C TYR A 585 8.83 18.49 -7.47
N ASN A 586 9.49 17.75 -6.56
CA ASN A 586 10.35 18.34 -5.54
C ASN A 586 9.71 19.49 -4.73
N ILE A 587 8.45 19.35 -4.30
CA ILE A 587 7.69 20.29 -3.46
C ILE A 587 8.36 20.45 -2.08
N VAL A 588 8.61 21.68 -1.62
CA VAL A 588 9.47 21.96 -0.44
C VAL A 588 8.74 22.63 0.71
N SER A 589 7.80 23.53 0.43
CA SER A 589 7.33 24.43 1.48
C SER A 589 6.04 25.09 1.06
N PHE A 590 4.97 24.87 1.81
CA PHE A 590 3.59 25.32 1.57
C PHE A 590 2.73 24.44 0.68
N ALA A 591 1.57 24.06 1.21
CA ALA A 591 0.51 23.34 0.50
C ALA A 591 -0.87 23.90 0.86
N SER A 592 -1.29 25.05 0.33
CA SER A 592 -2.61 25.63 0.64
C SER A 592 -3.74 25.02 -0.23
N PHE A 593 -5.00 25.11 0.22
CA PHE A 593 -6.16 24.55 -0.48
C PHE A 593 -6.98 25.64 -1.19
N TRP A 594 -7.20 25.51 -2.50
CA TRP A 594 -8.05 26.42 -3.29
C TRP A 594 -9.08 25.67 -4.12
N SER A 595 -10.38 25.93 -3.90
CA SER A 595 -11.50 25.46 -4.74
C SER A 595 -11.43 23.98 -5.15
N LYS A 596 -11.04 23.09 -4.21
CA LYS A 596 -10.82 21.64 -4.40
C LYS A 596 -9.47 21.22 -4.98
N ASN A 597 -8.47 22.10 -5.07
CA ASN A 597 -7.13 21.80 -5.56
C ASN A 597 -6.05 22.09 -4.50
N ILE A 598 -4.95 21.35 -4.55
CA ILE A 598 -3.77 21.55 -3.68
C ILE A 598 -2.83 22.53 -4.38
N VAL A 599 -2.34 23.56 -3.70
CA VAL A 599 -1.41 24.55 -4.24
C VAL A 599 -0.10 24.45 -3.48
N GLY A 600 0.99 24.11 -4.15
CA GLY A 600 2.30 23.94 -3.51
C GLY A 600 3.44 24.70 -4.18
N LEU A 601 4.54 24.94 -3.45
CA LEU A 601 5.78 25.49 -4.01
C LEU A 601 6.82 24.39 -4.27
N SER A 602 7.38 24.37 -5.47
CA SER A 602 8.41 23.43 -5.93
C SER A 602 9.84 23.94 -5.71
N LEU A 603 10.84 23.04 -5.56
CA LEU A 603 12.28 23.34 -5.44
C LEU A 603 12.78 24.22 -6.60
N ASP A 604 12.16 24.11 -7.78
CA ASP A 604 12.48 24.91 -8.96
C ASP A 604 11.95 26.36 -8.90
N GLY A 605 11.32 26.75 -7.78
CA GLY A 605 10.81 28.10 -7.57
C GLY A 605 9.47 28.36 -8.24
N THR A 606 8.74 27.32 -8.64
CA THR A 606 7.41 27.44 -9.25
C THR A 606 6.28 27.13 -8.27
N ILE A 607 5.14 27.80 -8.44
CA ILE A 607 3.88 27.43 -7.79
C ILE A 607 3.22 26.37 -8.66
N ILE A 608 2.87 25.24 -8.08
CA ILE A 608 2.14 24.16 -8.75
C ILE A 608 0.74 24.01 -8.14
N ILE A 609 -0.23 23.74 -9.00
CA ILE A 609 -1.59 23.34 -8.59
C ILE A 609 -1.75 21.86 -8.92
N LEU A 610 -2.15 21.06 -7.94
CA LEU A 610 -2.34 19.63 -8.04
C LEU A 610 -3.81 19.24 -7.80
N ASP A 611 -4.26 18.20 -8.50
CA ASP A 611 -5.55 17.56 -8.20
C ASP A 611 -5.40 16.72 -6.91
N PRO A 612 -6.27 16.91 -5.88
CA PRO A 612 -6.17 16.16 -4.63
C PRO A 612 -6.52 14.67 -4.80
N ASN A 613 -7.22 14.28 -5.86
CA ASN A 613 -7.65 12.90 -6.08
C ASN A 613 -6.49 12.04 -6.56
N ASP A 614 -5.59 12.53 -7.41
CA ASP A 614 -4.51 11.72 -7.99
C ASP A 614 -3.12 12.37 -7.95
N GLY A 615 -3.01 13.62 -7.51
CA GLY A 615 -1.75 14.36 -7.44
C GLY A 615 -1.22 14.80 -8.81
N SER A 616 -2.06 14.77 -9.85
CA SER A 616 -1.70 15.26 -11.18
C SER A 616 -1.51 16.77 -11.17
N LEU A 617 -0.57 17.25 -12.00
CA LEU A 617 -0.30 18.68 -12.15
C LEU A 617 -1.41 19.31 -12.99
N LEU A 618 -2.23 20.14 -12.36
CA LEU A 618 -3.28 20.92 -13.03
C LEU A 618 -2.69 22.18 -13.66
N ASN A 619 -1.79 22.87 -12.96
CA ASN A 619 -1.18 24.08 -13.48
C ASN A 619 0.18 24.38 -12.84
N ARG A 620 1.04 25.13 -13.53
CA ARG A 620 2.36 25.56 -13.03
C ARG A 620 2.59 27.04 -13.35
N TYR A 621 2.90 27.82 -12.33
CA TYR A 621 3.22 29.24 -12.41
C TYR A 621 4.68 29.44 -12.05
N SER A 622 5.45 30.07 -12.93
CA SER A 622 6.85 30.40 -12.69
C SER A 622 7.06 31.90 -12.78
N LEU A 623 7.94 32.41 -11.93
CA LEU A 623 8.67 33.64 -12.21
C LEU A 623 10.02 33.24 -12.82
N THR A 624 10.34 33.71 -14.02
CA THR A 624 11.52 33.22 -14.76
C THR A 624 12.86 33.61 -14.15
N ASN A 625 12.89 34.42 -13.08
CA ASN A 625 14.13 35.07 -12.61
C ASN A 625 14.50 34.81 -11.14
N SER A 626 13.65 34.21 -10.29
CA SER A 626 14.00 33.93 -8.89
C SER A 626 13.09 32.90 -8.20
N LEU A 627 13.63 32.25 -7.16
CA LEU A 627 12.93 31.21 -6.39
C LEU A 627 11.78 31.81 -5.57
N LEU A 628 10.55 31.31 -5.75
CA LEU A 628 9.42 31.65 -4.89
C LEU A 628 9.58 31.03 -3.48
N LYS A 629 9.24 31.81 -2.44
CA LYS A 629 9.41 31.46 -1.01
C LYS A 629 8.10 31.41 -0.24
N SER A 630 7.10 32.18 -0.67
CA SER A 630 5.76 32.21 -0.07
C SER A 630 4.70 32.42 -1.15
N CYS A 631 3.50 31.89 -0.96
CA CYS A 631 2.38 32.14 -1.86
C CYS A 631 1.05 32.20 -1.10
N ASP A 632 0.11 32.97 -1.64
CA ASP A 632 -1.24 33.11 -1.11
C ASP A 632 -2.24 33.30 -2.27
N ILE A 633 -3.52 32.98 -2.04
CA ILE A 633 -4.59 33.11 -3.04
C ILE A 633 -5.75 33.91 -2.47
N TYR A 634 -6.10 35.00 -3.15
CA TYR A 634 -7.23 35.84 -2.79
C TYR A 634 -7.93 36.40 -4.02
N ASN A 635 -9.27 36.40 -4.04
CA ASN A 635 -10.09 36.92 -5.16
C ASN A 635 -9.64 36.42 -6.55
N GLN A 636 -9.38 35.12 -6.70
CA GLN A 636 -8.92 34.49 -7.94
C GLN A 636 -7.56 35.00 -8.46
N LYS A 637 -6.80 35.70 -7.61
CA LYS A 637 -5.40 36.07 -7.84
C LYS A 637 -4.51 35.16 -7.02
N LEU A 638 -3.53 34.55 -7.67
CA LEU A 638 -2.41 33.88 -7.01
C LEU A 638 -1.30 34.90 -6.83
N ILE A 639 -0.78 35.03 -5.62
CA ILE A 639 0.27 35.95 -5.26
C ILE A 639 1.46 35.14 -4.77
N GLY A 640 2.65 35.42 -5.30
CA GLY A 640 3.90 34.76 -4.92
C GLY A 640 4.96 35.78 -4.53
N GLY A 641 5.65 35.54 -3.43
CA GLY A 641 6.82 36.29 -2.99
C GLY A 641 8.10 35.51 -3.28
N SER A 642 9.11 36.17 -3.84
CA SER A 642 10.38 35.55 -4.24
C SER A 642 11.53 35.81 -3.27
N ALA A 643 12.58 35.01 -3.42
CA ALA A 643 13.85 35.12 -2.72
C ALA A 643 14.63 36.39 -3.10
N ASP A 644 14.33 36.99 -4.25
CA ASP A 644 14.88 38.31 -4.61
C ASP A 644 14.02 39.47 -4.09
N GLY A 645 12.95 39.22 -3.32
CA GLY A 645 12.13 40.30 -2.76
C GLY A 645 11.06 40.86 -3.69
N THR A 646 10.77 40.18 -4.79
CA THR A 646 9.72 40.55 -5.76
C THR A 646 8.39 39.86 -5.42
N ILE A 647 7.30 40.61 -5.52
CA ILE A 647 5.94 40.05 -5.50
C ILE A 647 5.46 39.91 -6.94
N ALA A 648 4.87 38.77 -7.25
CA ALA A 648 4.25 38.49 -8.54
C ALA A 648 2.83 38.00 -8.37
N ILE A 649 1.97 38.38 -9.31
CA ILE A 649 0.54 38.13 -9.26
C ILE A 649 0.09 37.51 -10.58
N TRP A 650 -0.66 36.41 -10.48
CA TRP A 650 -1.26 35.69 -11.61
C TRP A 650 -2.76 35.57 -11.44
N ASN A 651 -3.49 35.47 -12.54
CA ASN A 651 -4.90 35.09 -12.53
C ASN A 651 -5.00 33.56 -12.50
N VAL A 652 -5.76 33.04 -11.53
CA VAL A 652 -5.85 31.60 -11.30
C VAL A 652 -6.66 30.89 -12.39
N LEU A 653 -7.70 31.53 -12.95
CA LEU A 653 -8.63 30.89 -13.88
C LEU A 653 -8.02 30.61 -15.26
N ASN A 654 -7.19 31.52 -15.75
CA ASN A 654 -6.62 31.46 -17.10
C ASN A 654 -5.09 31.31 -17.11
N GLY A 655 -4.44 31.27 -15.94
CA GLY A 655 -3.00 31.13 -15.83
C GLY A 655 -2.21 32.41 -16.16
N THR A 656 -2.86 33.51 -16.50
CA THR A 656 -2.15 34.68 -17.05
C THR A 656 -1.44 35.46 -15.96
N PHE A 657 -0.18 35.78 -16.20
CA PHE A 657 0.57 36.74 -15.39
C PHE A 657 -0.09 38.12 -15.45
N ILE A 658 -0.35 38.72 -14.28
CA ILE A 658 -0.95 40.05 -14.15
C ILE A 658 0.15 41.10 -14.03
N LYS A 659 1.00 40.99 -13.00
CA LYS A 659 2.11 41.93 -12.77
C LYS A 659 3.14 41.39 -11.78
N SER A 660 4.29 42.05 -11.72
CA SER A 660 5.25 41.92 -10.63
C SER A 660 5.83 43.28 -10.23
N PHE A 661 6.29 43.39 -8.99
CA PHE A 661 6.96 44.58 -8.45
C PHE A 661 7.92 44.20 -7.32
N LYS A 662 8.99 44.98 -7.14
CA LYS A 662 9.97 44.79 -6.07
C LYS A 662 9.38 45.32 -4.76
N ALA A 663 9.23 44.45 -3.76
CA ALA A 663 8.71 44.82 -2.46
C ALA A 663 9.86 45.10 -1.47
N HIS A 664 10.74 44.12 -1.28
CA HIS A 664 11.88 44.21 -0.36
C HIS A 664 13.21 44.05 -1.10
N ASP A 665 14.32 44.53 -0.53
CA ASP A 665 15.66 44.28 -1.07
C ASP A 665 16.17 42.87 -0.73
N GLY A 666 15.60 42.22 0.28
CA GLY A 666 15.88 40.84 0.70
C GLY A 666 14.74 39.85 0.40
N PRO A 667 14.93 38.55 0.70
CA PRO A 667 13.94 37.52 0.48
C PRO A 667 12.61 37.81 1.17
N ILE A 668 11.48 37.58 0.48
CA ILE A 668 10.17 37.57 1.13
C ILE A 668 10.02 36.22 1.86
N LEU A 669 9.74 36.26 3.16
CA LEU A 669 9.63 35.06 4.00
C LEU A 669 8.19 34.60 4.18
N THR A 670 7.27 35.55 4.37
CA THR A 670 5.84 35.28 4.45
C THR A 670 5.04 36.41 3.82
N LEU A 671 3.82 36.07 3.42
CA LEU A 671 2.92 36.83 2.57
C LEU A 671 1.49 36.51 3.02
N VAL A 672 0.66 37.53 3.20
CA VAL A 672 -0.76 37.39 3.52
C VAL A 672 -1.58 38.40 2.74
N SER A 673 -2.63 37.94 2.09
CA SER A 673 -3.62 38.80 1.43
C SER A 673 -4.53 39.44 2.48
N LEU A 674 -4.66 40.75 2.40
CA LEU A 674 -5.52 41.56 3.23
C LEU A 674 -6.81 41.91 2.47
N TRP A 675 -7.80 42.43 3.18
CA TRP A 675 -9.00 42.98 2.53
C TRP A 675 -8.66 44.16 1.62
N ASN A 676 -9.56 44.42 0.67
CA ASN A 676 -9.45 45.53 -0.29
C ASN A 676 -8.20 45.44 -1.19
N ASP A 677 -7.85 44.22 -1.64
CA ASP A 677 -6.74 44.01 -2.58
C ASP A 677 -5.37 44.46 -2.02
N LEU A 678 -5.23 44.54 -0.69
CA LEU A 678 -3.95 44.81 -0.03
C LEU A 678 -3.19 43.50 0.22
N ILE A 679 -1.86 43.57 0.29
CA ILE A 679 -0.96 42.45 0.54
C ILE A 679 0.02 42.86 1.63
N ALA A 680 0.12 42.08 2.71
CA ALA A 680 1.21 42.20 3.67
C ALA A 680 2.31 41.19 3.33
N CYS A 681 3.56 41.61 3.40
CA CYS A 681 4.72 40.72 3.25
C CYS A 681 5.79 41.08 4.27
N SER A 682 6.58 40.09 4.69
CA SER A 682 7.76 40.32 5.51
C SER A 682 9.02 39.87 4.80
N SER A 683 10.15 40.44 5.22
CA SER A 683 11.47 40.07 4.71
C SER A 683 12.47 39.79 5.84
N THR A 684 13.66 39.37 5.44
CA THR A 684 14.81 39.11 6.31
C THR A 684 15.33 40.37 7.00
N ASP A 685 14.88 41.56 6.57
CA ASP A 685 15.19 42.85 7.17
C ASP A 685 14.41 43.12 8.48
N GLY A 686 13.49 42.23 8.88
CA GLY A 686 12.64 42.40 10.06
C GLY A 686 11.49 43.40 9.86
N ILE A 687 11.28 43.86 8.63
CA ILE A 687 10.26 44.84 8.26
C ILE A 687 9.06 44.10 7.63
N ILE A 688 7.86 44.61 7.93
CA ILE A 688 6.64 44.17 7.26
C ILE A 688 6.15 45.32 6.39
N GLN A 689 5.86 45.06 5.12
CA GLN A 689 5.34 46.07 4.20
C GLN A 689 3.96 45.67 3.68
N ILE A 690 3.10 46.67 3.54
CA ILE A 690 1.75 46.56 3.00
C ILE A 690 1.71 47.23 1.63
N TRP A 691 1.28 46.49 0.63
CA TRP A 691 1.25 46.87 -0.77
C TRP A 691 -0.17 46.79 -1.32
N ASN A 692 -0.51 47.66 -2.26
CA ASN A 692 -1.73 47.53 -3.04
C ASN A 692 -1.48 46.62 -4.24
N SER A 693 -2.23 45.52 -4.32
CA SER A 693 -2.07 44.51 -5.38
C SER A 693 -2.49 45.01 -6.77
N GLN A 694 -3.33 46.05 -6.85
CA GLN A 694 -3.80 46.59 -8.12
C GLN A 694 -2.72 47.44 -8.81
N ASP A 695 -2.24 48.49 -8.11
CA ASP A 695 -1.30 49.45 -8.66
C ASP A 695 0.17 49.15 -8.29
N GLY A 696 0.42 48.25 -7.33
CA GLY A 696 1.77 47.90 -6.86
C GLY A 696 2.40 49.00 -6.01
N SER A 697 1.59 49.93 -5.48
CA SER A 697 2.07 51.01 -4.61
C SER A 697 2.30 50.52 -3.18
N LEU A 698 3.36 51.04 -2.55
CA LEU A 698 3.60 50.83 -1.13
C LEU A 698 2.59 51.68 -0.34
N VAL A 699 1.73 51.00 0.42
CA VAL A 699 0.74 51.66 1.27
C VAL A 699 1.34 52.00 2.62
N LYS A 700 2.10 51.05 3.21
CA LYS A 700 2.66 51.24 4.55
C LYS A 700 3.84 50.33 4.86
N THR A 701 4.74 50.82 5.70
CA THR A 701 5.85 50.06 6.29
C THR A 701 5.63 49.96 7.81
N LEU A 702 5.70 48.75 8.36
CA LEU A 702 5.60 48.45 9.78
C LEU A 702 6.99 48.07 10.29
N ILE A 703 7.50 48.85 11.25
CA ILE A 703 8.84 48.68 11.84
C ILE A 703 8.64 48.41 13.32
N GLY A 704 9.25 47.35 13.84
CA GLY A 704 9.18 47.04 15.27
C GLY A 704 9.80 45.71 15.69
N HIS A 705 9.94 44.74 14.78
CA HIS A 705 10.75 43.56 15.03
C HIS A 705 12.24 43.88 14.85
N THR A 706 13.08 43.25 15.67
CA THR A 706 14.54 43.43 15.61
C THR A 706 15.25 42.32 14.84
N ASP A 707 14.51 41.31 14.40
CA ASP A 707 15.01 40.14 13.68
C ASP A 707 13.98 39.63 12.66
N LEU A 708 14.30 38.58 11.90
CA LEU A 708 13.48 38.06 10.80
C LEU A 708 12.04 37.75 11.25
N VAL A 709 11.05 38.16 10.44
CA VAL A 709 9.63 37.85 10.69
C VAL A 709 9.25 36.61 9.88
N LYS A 710 8.95 35.51 10.59
CA LYS A 710 8.75 34.18 10.03
C LYS A 710 7.30 33.86 9.67
N SER A 711 6.34 34.44 10.40
CA SER A 711 4.92 34.17 10.18
C SER A 711 4.07 35.43 10.39
N LEU A 712 3.04 35.57 9.57
CA LEU A 712 2.07 36.65 9.55
C LEU A 712 0.66 36.05 9.47
N ILE A 713 -0.28 36.59 10.23
CA ILE A 713 -1.70 36.19 10.16
C ILE A 713 -2.60 37.42 10.22
N LEU A 714 -3.71 37.38 9.49
CA LEU A 714 -4.75 38.41 9.49
C LEU A 714 -5.87 38.04 10.48
N LEU A 715 -6.14 38.94 11.43
CA LEU A 715 -7.27 38.82 12.33
C LEU A 715 -8.59 39.20 11.64
N ARG A 716 -9.71 38.65 12.12
CA ARG A 716 -11.06 38.97 11.63
C ARG A 716 -11.48 40.44 11.79
N ASN A 717 -10.74 41.25 12.52
CA ASN A 717 -10.97 42.69 12.67
C ASN A 717 -10.09 43.54 11.74
N GLY A 718 -9.30 42.92 10.87
CA GLY A 718 -8.39 43.59 9.93
C GLY A 718 -7.01 43.92 10.52
N ASN A 719 -6.74 43.52 11.76
CA ASN A 719 -5.42 43.67 12.38
C ASN A 719 -4.48 42.54 11.96
N LEU A 720 -3.18 42.77 12.06
CA LEU A 720 -2.14 41.79 11.71
C LEU A 720 -1.46 41.29 12.99
N ILE A 721 -1.14 40.00 13.06
CA ILE A 721 -0.22 39.46 14.04
C ILE A 721 1.04 38.98 13.31
N SER A 722 2.20 39.24 13.88
CA SER A 722 3.49 38.80 13.36
C SER A 722 4.30 38.05 14.41
N ALA A 723 4.97 36.98 13.99
CA ALA A 723 5.91 36.21 14.81
C ALA A 723 7.32 36.28 14.24
N SER A 724 8.32 36.45 15.12
CA SER A 724 9.70 36.73 14.73
C SER A 724 10.72 35.89 15.52
N MET A 725 11.91 35.78 14.92
CA MET A 725 13.11 35.26 15.58
C MET A 725 13.59 36.15 16.74
N ASP A 726 13.06 37.36 16.91
CA ASP A 726 13.30 38.18 18.10
C ASP A 726 12.56 37.69 19.37
N LYS A 727 11.94 36.51 19.29
CA LYS A 727 11.19 35.84 20.38
C LYS A 727 9.93 36.58 20.81
N SER A 728 9.42 37.48 19.98
CA SER A 728 8.19 38.23 20.24
C SER A 728 7.13 37.99 19.17
N ILE A 729 5.88 38.07 19.61
CA ILE A 729 4.72 38.17 18.73
C ILE A 729 4.15 39.57 18.88
N LYS A 730 3.93 40.27 17.76
CA LYS A 730 3.44 41.65 17.76
C LYS A 730 2.06 41.76 17.13
N HIS A 731 1.25 42.66 17.67
CA HIS A 731 -0.09 42.98 17.18
C HIS A 731 -0.12 44.39 16.57
N TRP A 732 -0.57 44.45 15.32
CA TRP A 732 -0.64 45.67 14.53
C TRP A 732 -2.09 46.01 14.24
N ASN A 733 -2.52 47.23 14.53
CA ASN A 733 -3.87 47.65 14.16
C ASN A 733 -4.01 47.87 12.65
N ALA A 734 -5.25 47.94 12.16
CA ALA A 734 -5.55 48.27 10.76
C ALA A 734 -4.97 49.63 10.28
N LYS A 735 -4.62 50.54 11.21
CA LYS A 735 -3.91 51.79 10.90
C LYS A 735 -2.39 51.61 10.87
N GLY A 736 -1.86 50.41 11.03
CA GLY A 736 -0.43 50.10 11.05
C GLY A 736 0.34 50.64 12.26
N TRP A 737 -0.35 50.87 13.39
CA TRP A 737 0.30 51.19 14.65
C TRP A 737 0.49 49.91 15.46
N TYR A 738 1.64 49.83 16.09
CA TYR A 738 1.96 48.82 17.09
C TYR A 738 1.06 49.01 18.32
N LEU A 739 0.24 48.01 18.64
CA LEU A 739 -0.70 48.01 19.77
C LEU A 739 -0.02 47.51 21.05
N SER A 740 1.15 48.08 21.41
CA SER A 740 1.83 48.06 22.73
C SER A 740 1.92 46.78 23.58
N GLN A 741 1.48 45.61 23.12
CA GLN A 741 1.56 44.37 23.89
C GLN A 741 2.27 43.30 23.06
N ASP A 742 3.55 43.12 23.34
CA ASP A 742 4.30 41.96 22.87
C ASP A 742 3.81 40.72 23.62
N PHE A 743 3.42 39.67 22.91
CA PHE A 743 3.29 38.36 23.55
C PHE A 743 4.68 37.75 23.65
N LYS A 744 5.21 37.68 24.88
CA LYS A 744 6.52 37.12 25.22
C LYS A 744 6.32 35.93 26.15
N GLY A 745 6.95 34.81 25.83
CA GLY A 745 6.85 33.57 26.62
C GLY A 745 7.63 32.39 26.06
N HIS A 746 7.95 32.38 24.76
CA HIS A 746 8.88 31.42 24.19
C HIS A 746 10.33 31.71 24.62
N GLU A 747 11.12 30.67 24.83
CA GLU A 747 12.52 30.76 25.25
C GLU A 747 13.46 30.88 24.04
N ASP A 748 12.98 30.51 22.85
CA ASP A 748 13.72 30.56 21.59
C ASP A 748 12.88 31.16 20.43
N TYR A 749 13.44 31.16 19.22
CA TYR A 749 12.84 31.74 18.01
C TYR A 749 11.44 31.20 17.73
N ILE A 750 10.54 32.07 17.30
CA ILE A 750 9.17 31.70 16.94
C ILE A 750 9.10 31.48 15.44
N GLU A 751 8.76 30.26 15.01
CA GLU A 751 8.71 29.90 13.58
C GLU A 751 7.31 30.11 13.00
N THR A 752 6.25 29.91 13.79
CA THR A 752 4.88 29.95 13.26
C THR A 752 3.87 30.50 14.27
N VAL A 753 2.81 31.14 13.75
CA VAL A 753 1.66 31.61 14.50
C VAL A 753 0.39 31.36 13.69
N GLU A 754 -0.70 30.95 14.35
CA GLU A 754 -1.98 30.61 13.74
C GLU A 754 -3.14 31.09 14.63
N LEU A 755 -4.33 31.32 14.07
CA LEU A 755 -5.54 31.61 14.86
C LEU A 755 -6.34 30.34 15.09
N SER A 756 -6.89 30.18 16.29
CA SER A 756 -7.92 29.17 16.51
C SER A 756 -9.10 29.37 15.57
N PHE A 757 -9.81 28.29 15.25
CA PHE A 757 -10.88 28.30 14.24
C PHE A 757 -12.02 29.29 14.56
N ASP A 758 -12.28 29.52 15.85
CA ASP A 758 -13.24 30.51 16.36
C ASP A 758 -12.74 31.96 16.26
N GLY A 759 -11.43 32.17 16.05
CA GLY A 759 -10.76 33.45 15.91
C GLY A 759 -10.43 34.14 17.24
N TYR A 760 -10.63 33.48 18.39
CA TYR A 760 -10.45 34.09 19.71
C TYR A 760 -9.06 33.90 20.30
N ASN A 761 -8.36 32.82 19.96
CA ASN A 761 -7.06 32.50 20.51
C ASN A 761 -5.98 32.55 19.43
N ILE A 762 -4.80 33.02 19.82
CA ILE A 762 -3.59 33.00 19.00
C ILE A 762 -2.79 31.78 19.45
N ILE A 763 -2.25 31.00 18.52
CA ILE A 763 -1.46 29.80 18.80
C ILE A 763 -0.09 30.02 18.19
N SER A 764 0.99 29.91 18.96
CA SER A 764 2.35 30.09 18.46
C SER A 764 3.23 28.88 18.72
N GLY A 765 4.13 28.59 17.78
CA GLY A 765 5.07 27.48 17.84
C GLY A 765 6.51 27.97 17.71
N SER A 766 7.39 27.43 18.55
CA SER A 766 8.80 27.84 18.62
C SER A 766 9.78 26.68 18.38
N VAL A 767 11.02 27.05 18.03
CA VAL A 767 12.18 26.16 17.94
C VAL A 767 12.46 25.43 19.26
N ASP A 768 12.06 26.00 20.39
CA ASP A 768 12.17 25.37 21.72
C ASP A 768 11.24 24.15 21.93
N GLY A 769 10.39 23.84 20.95
CA GLY A 769 9.44 22.72 20.97
C GLY A 769 8.16 23.00 21.77
N SER A 770 7.99 24.22 22.28
CA SER A 770 6.77 24.66 22.95
C SER A 770 5.76 25.25 21.98
N ILE A 771 4.50 25.04 22.32
CA ILE A 771 3.35 25.72 21.69
C ILE A 771 2.68 26.54 22.77
N ILE A 772 2.40 27.82 22.51
CA ILE A 772 1.68 28.68 23.46
C ILE A 772 0.36 29.12 22.84
N VAL A 773 -0.73 28.87 23.57
CA VAL A 773 -2.06 29.40 23.24
C VAL A 773 -2.29 30.67 24.06
N TRP A 774 -2.56 31.77 23.38
CA TRP A 774 -2.79 33.10 23.94
C TRP A 774 -4.24 33.49 23.75
N ASN A 775 -4.92 33.86 24.84
CA ASN A 775 -6.22 34.51 24.76
C ASN A 775 -6.05 36.02 25.00
N PRO A 776 -6.06 36.88 23.96
CA PRO A 776 -5.85 38.31 24.12
C PRO A 776 -6.97 39.04 24.87
N ALA A 777 -8.18 38.47 24.95
CA ALA A 777 -9.30 39.08 25.66
C ALA A 777 -9.22 38.84 27.18
N THR A 778 -8.78 37.65 27.60
CA THR A 778 -8.70 37.26 29.01
C THR A 778 -7.30 37.36 29.60
N GLY A 779 -6.26 37.44 28.76
CA GLY A 779 -4.86 37.36 29.15
C GLY A 779 -4.38 35.95 29.50
N LEU A 780 -5.23 34.93 29.33
CA LEU A 780 -4.89 33.54 29.66
C LEU A 780 -3.86 32.99 28.68
N THR A 781 -2.86 32.28 29.20
CA THR A 781 -1.81 31.63 28.41
C THR A 781 -1.68 30.17 28.82
N ILE A 782 -1.63 29.27 27.83
CA ILE A 782 -1.42 27.83 28.05
C ILE A 782 -0.18 27.42 27.27
N THR A 783 0.82 26.90 27.98
CA THR A 783 2.03 26.35 27.36
C THR A 783 1.90 24.83 27.21
N LEU A 784 2.11 24.33 26.02
CA LEU A 784 1.98 22.94 25.63
C LEU A 784 3.34 22.39 25.21
N ARG A 785 3.67 21.21 25.73
CA ARG A 785 4.90 20.49 25.43
C ARG A 785 4.55 19.06 25.10
N GLY A 786 5.08 18.56 23.98
CA GLY A 786 4.84 17.18 23.53
C GLY A 786 5.60 16.82 22.26
N HIS A 787 6.10 17.81 21.51
CA HIS A 787 7.14 17.58 20.52
C HIS A 787 8.52 17.53 21.17
N THR A 788 9.42 16.73 20.59
CA THR A 788 10.80 16.55 21.07
C THR A 788 11.80 17.50 20.40
N LYS A 789 11.36 18.19 19.35
CA LYS A 789 12.09 19.24 18.62
C LYS A 789 11.16 20.42 18.31
N GLY A 790 11.73 21.48 17.75
CA GLY A 790 11.02 22.70 17.38
C GLY A 790 9.81 22.50 16.47
N ILE A 791 8.84 23.38 16.64
CA ILE A 791 7.60 23.42 15.86
C ILE A 791 7.86 24.14 14.54
N SER A 792 7.47 23.51 13.43
CA SER A 792 7.68 24.05 12.10
C SER A 792 6.41 24.63 11.47
N SER A 793 5.23 24.09 11.81
CA SER A 793 3.95 24.54 11.25
C SER A 793 2.78 24.29 12.22
N LEU A 794 1.75 25.10 12.11
CA LEU A 794 0.52 25.04 12.90
C LEU A 794 -0.68 25.22 11.98
N ILE A 795 -1.77 24.50 12.25
CA ILE A 795 -3.04 24.70 11.55
C ILE A 795 -4.22 24.50 12.49
N ALA A 796 -5.22 25.39 12.42
CA ALA A 796 -6.44 25.25 13.18
C ALA A 796 -7.41 24.25 12.54
N ILE A 797 -8.11 23.51 13.40
CA ILE A 797 -9.08 22.47 13.03
C ILE A 797 -10.42 22.84 13.70
N PRO A 798 -11.57 22.51 13.09
CA PRO A 798 -12.87 22.67 13.76
C PRO A 798 -12.93 22.01 15.14
N ASN A 799 -13.91 22.40 15.95
CA ASN A 799 -14.16 21.85 17.29
C ASN A 799 -13.06 22.14 18.33
N ASN A 800 -12.47 23.34 18.30
CA ASN A 800 -11.44 23.78 19.24
C ASN A 800 -10.18 22.90 19.21
N LEU A 801 -9.85 22.36 18.04
CA LEU A 801 -8.66 21.55 17.83
C LEU A 801 -7.65 22.33 16.99
N PHE A 802 -6.38 21.93 17.07
CA PHE A 802 -5.35 22.39 16.14
C PHE A 802 -4.29 21.30 15.98
N ALA A 803 -3.58 21.32 14.86
CA ALA A 803 -2.43 20.44 14.64
C ALA A 803 -1.13 21.22 14.64
N SER A 804 -0.06 20.58 15.11
CA SER A 804 1.30 21.07 15.02
C SER A 804 2.19 20.07 14.29
N GLY A 805 2.96 20.55 13.33
CA GLY A 805 4.04 19.83 12.65
C GLY A 805 5.37 20.21 13.28
N SER A 806 6.29 19.25 13.35
CA SER A 806 7.56 19.44 14.05
C SER A 806 8.77 18.88 13.30
N TYR A 807 9.94 19.39 13.70
CA TYR A 807 11.25 18.87 13.32
C TYR A 807 11.55 17.44 13.82
N ASP A 808 10.66 16.87 14.63
CA ASP A 808 10.71 15.49 15.09
C ASP A 808 9.96 14.48 14.20
N ASN A 809 9.51 14.92 13.01
CA ASN A 809 8.84 14.11 11.98
C ASN A 809 7.41 13.68 12.36
N SER A 810 6.84 14.27 13.41
CA SER A 810 5.50 13.96 13.88
C SER A 810 4.54 15.14 13.73
N ILE A 811 3.25 14.81 13.70
CA ILE A 811 2.17 15.79 13.73
C ILE A 811 1.32 15.51 14.96
N ASN A 812 1.18 16.48 15.86
CA ASN A 812 0.34 16.36 17.05
C ASN A 812 -0.99 17.08 16.86
N ILE A 813 -2.09 16.44 17.25
CA ILE A 813 -3.43 17.03 17.31
C ILE A 813 -3.73 17.37 18.77
N TRP A 814 -4.06 18.63 19.00
CA TRP A 814 -4.27 19.20 20.32
C TRP A 814 -5.68 19.74 20.46
N ASN A 815 -6.18 19.74 21.68
CA ASN A 815 -7.29 20.61 22.07
C ASN A 815 -6.75 21.98 22.49
N ILE A 816 -7.47 23.06 22.17
CA ILE A 816 -7.14 24.43 22.58
C ILE A 816 -6.96 24.58 24.11
N ASN A 817 -7.64 23.72 24.89
CA ASN A 817 -7.56 23.68 26.36
C ASN A 817 -6.29 22.99 26.88
N GLY A 818 -5.48 22.41 25.99
CA GLY A 818 -4.13 21.94 26.28
C GLY A 818 -3.93 20.43 26.41
N SER A 819 -4.94 19.61 26.10
CA SER A 819 -4.77 18.16 26.02
C SER A 819 -4.24 17.75 24.64
N LEU A 820 -3.20 16.92 24.61
CA LEU A 820 -2.80 16.18 23.41
C LEU A 820 -3.82 15.07 23.14
N ILE A 821 -4.42 15.05 21.96
CA ILE A 821 -5.43 14.06 21.57
C ILE A 821 -4.79 12.88 20.85
N LYS A 822 -3.94 13.17 19.87
CA LYS A 822 -3.38 12.15 18.99
C LYS A 822 -2.07 12.62 18.38
N THR A 823 -1.12 11.72 18.19
CA THR A 823 0.08 11.95 17.38
C THR A 823 0.03 11.11 16.12
N LEU A 824 0.34 11.71 14.98
CA LEU A 824 0.41 11.09 13.68
C LEU A 824 1.88 10.95 13.27
N TYR A 825 2.27 9.71 12.97
CA TYR A 825 3.60 9.35 12.50
C TYR A 825 3.50 8.77 11.09
N GLY A 826 4.46 9.11 10.23
CA GLY A 826 4.55 8.52 8.90
C GLY A 826 5.46 9.25 7.93
N HIS A 827 5.87 10.49 8.23
CA HIS A 827 6.99 11.13 7.55
C HIS A 827 8.33 10.64 8.09
N THR A 828 9.34 10.53 7.22
CA THR A 828 10.69 10.05 7.60
C THR A 828 11.68 11.18 7.85
N ASP A 829 11.29 12.42 7.58
CA ASP A 829 12.02 13.65 7.86
C ASP A 829 11.06 14.71 8.42
N TYR A 830 11.56 15.89 8.77
CA TYR A 830 10.75 16.88 9.45
C TYR A 830 9.55 17.36 8.63
N ILE A 831 8.49 17.74 9.33
CA ILE A 831 7.30 18.33 8.71
C ILE A 831 7.67 19.75 8.27
N SER A 832 7.49 20.07 7.00
CA SER A 832 7.73 21.42 6.48
C SER A 832 6.50 22.31 6.61
N ASP A 833 5.30 21.77 6.37
CA ASP A 833 4.06 22.53 6.49
C ASP A 833 2.82 21.64 6.64
N LEU A 834 1.73 22.21 7.18
CA LEU A 834 0.41 21.60 7.38
C LEU A 834 -0.70 22.45 6.75
N THR A 835 -1.75 21.81 6.26
CA THR A 835 -2.96 22.50 5.77
C THR A 835 -4.21 21.66 5.99
N LEU A 836 -5.34 22.31 6.23
CA LEU A 836 -6.64 21.66 6.36
C LEU A 836 -7.35 21.58 5.00
N LEU A 837 -7.79 20.39 4.62
CA LEU A 837 -8.60 20.14 3.44
C LEU A 837 -10.07 20.45 3.72
N SER A 838 -10.86 20.82 2.69
CA SER A 838 -12.28 21.16 2.85
C SER A 838 -13.16 20.03 3.40
N ASN A 839 -12.67 18.79 3.36
CA ASN A 839 -13.34 17.61 3.94
C ASN A 839 -12.97 17.37 5.41
N GLY A 840 -12.15 18.24 6.03
CA GLY A 840 -11.70 18.13 7.43
C GLY A 840 -10.40 17.34 7.62
N ASN A 841 -9.84 16.75 6.57
CA ASN A 841 -8.57 16.03 6.63
C ASN A 841 -7.38 16.99 6.69
N ILE A 842 -6.26 16.55 7.25
CA ILE A 842 -5.02 17.31 7.25
C ILE A 842 -4.13 16.85 6.10
N LEU A 843 -3.55 17.79 5.38
CA LEU A 843 -2.48 17.60 4.43
C LEU A 843 -1.17 18.01 5.10
N SER A 844 -0.13 17.19 4.98
CA SER A 844 1.21 17.55 5.43
C SER A 844 2.23 17.42 4.31
N THR A 845 3.22 18.31 4.35
CA THR A 845 4.41 18.25 3.52
C THR A 845 5.62 18.01 4.42
N SER A 846 6.62 17.32 3.90
CA SER A 846 7.85 17.02 4.63
C SER A 846 9.06 17.04 3.72
N ASN A 847 10.21 17.30 4.33
CA ASN A 847 11.51 17.23 3.68
C ASN A 847 11.91 15.81 3.23
N ASP A 848 11.13 14.79 3.58
CA ASP A 848 11.26 13.44 3.03
C ASP A 848 10.81 13.30 1.57
N ASN A 849 10.50 14.42 0.92
CA ASN A 849 9.96 14.50 -0.44
C ASN A 849 8.63 13.75 -0.57
N THR A 850 7.75 13.86 0.42
CA THR A 850 6.39 13.32 0.34
C THR A 850 5.32 14.31 0.81
N ILE A 851 4.12 14.14 0.26
CA ILE A 851 2.90 14.78 0.74
C ILE A 851 1.95 13.68 1.22
N LYS A 852 1.38 13.87 2.41
CA LYS A 852 0.47 12.89 3.04
C LYS A 852 -0.86 13.52 3.39
N ILE A 853 -1.93 12.76 3.20
CA ILE A 853 -3.28 13.11 3.65
C ILE A 853 -3.63 12.25 4.86
N TRP A 854 -4.01 12.90 5.95
CA TRP A 854 -4.40 12.32 7.22
C TRP A 854 -5.88 12.52 7.47
N VAL A 855 -6.57 11.45 7.85
CA VAL A 855 -7.95 11.54 8.34
C VAL A 855 -7.89 11.91 9.82
N VAL A 856 -8.58 12.99 10.18
CA VAL A 856 -8.61 13.55 11.55
C VAL A 856 -9.97 13.36 12.17
#